data_AF-A0A8J1VZN6-F1
#
_entry.id   AF-A0A8J1VZN6-F1
#
_cell.length_a   1.000
_cell.length_b   1.000
_cell.length_c   1.000
_cell.angle_alpha   90.00
_cell.angle_beta   90.00
_cell.angle_gamma   90.00
#
_symmetry.space_group_name_H-M   'P 1'
#
loop_
_entity.id
_entity.type
_entity.pdbx_description
1 polymer ?
#
loop_
_entity_poly.entity_id
_entity_poly.type
_entity_poly.pdbx_seq_one_letter_code
_entity_poly.pdbx_strand_id
1 'polypeptide(L)'
;MPDVDSSPSDTGGVVGSAPPTILLFLALYVFAALFKRRLQEAYVLLRRSNYVKCTLFDFFQEMIYFRPFKDEDTVLSLDGCDGDTLKRRRAGFADLCQDLQKLEHLHCANTQLVDCRFKKVKVLFPLLKELERKYPNRVESVEDDGCTVVCSAAPGEKTHKMLYLSLDAVRVFGKQFYEQVHLEAQKRFAQSAVNSIAITQNPEMEKNMGLWQTLTGMQKFRYTLSGSEAVDACLKDVRLSTGKKYIVRFKSAYHGHTTGVDALSALGENHKMIYLKELDEETLLFLEEYHYLIAGVIVNPMMFFTGPNAMSPPGEKMTMGKRSRTLPTRQEYADWLHALNEKCKYCTKYLTPMAFILDDIYFAFRTPELFSFQYFRSKTNQPLDPDQIILGKGVAAGLPLSVICGKKAFAMNYDPDYLLKINKVVGTLSAYPMGIVSSNVFLEKFVTPEQLKKLPIGTSSSAGSPSRSNTSSTSNGDSPASTTASSDEDIMGAKKQKIEDNIRNSLGIEEDSPRPALVETISTAELRTANGKFDLFTKEVNAAFEKEKIPLKLRNFANTFTLDFKCDSLYNSMFVQHLIANNVFVTNQSTGKFNLLLDWTTAKHDGERKQLLTAFVTAGRQMKERGFFVEKKKMQFFLLAKKFLFSYLRICYDQIMEDKRIDIEVSHNHPVNKFTHFWSSVFMILFAYTYIGYFGWYKEGFLVFLITHVLRQAGHFFYEKQDRNYEKLKFGHKDGSKKAAAVGIAAAIYVFVYLKSILVSINTTLGTWRNFVWLYRVSFLPFMMERLGYWGGLEEARKNYRILEQNPTEFQFCSLSDEQFVVLSGLFTIVPHFADIVHEFGWVRGWEWFLKILTDPFTDLLDFYEHWIIHPKEFLDLKKQFGVYELDYETKKVKDCEQVVGETEAKKRV
;
A
#
# COMPACT_ATOMS: atom_id res chain seq x y z
N MET A 1 -59.41 37.70 62.08
CA MET A 1 -58.73 37.46 63.36
C MET A 1 -59.00 36.03 63.79
N PRO A 2 -58.01 35.31 64.35
CA PRO A 2 -56.71 35.80 64.81
C PRO A 2 -55.61 35.53 63.76
N ASP A 3 -54.87 36.55 63.33
CA ASP A 3 -53.64 37.14 63.93
C ASP A 3 -52.39 36.45 63.33
N VAL A 4 -51.68 36.99 62.33
CA VAL A 4 -50.91 38.26 62.19
C VAL A 4 -49.41 38.02 62.43
N ASP A 5 -48.62 38.53 61.48
CA ASP A 5 -47.17 38.81 61.48
C ASP A 5 -46.18 37.62 61.35
N SER A 6 -45.14 37.63 60.51
CA SER A 6 -44.51 38.70 59.70
C SER A 6 -43.49 38.10 58.70
N SER A 7 -43.51 38.57 57.45
CA SER A 7 -42.45 38.64 56.43
C SER A 7 -41.52 37.43 56.14
N PRO A 8 -41.46 36.92 54.88
CA PRO A 8 -40.31 36.20 54.37
C PRO A 8 -39.32 37.18 53.72
N SER A 9 -38.11 37.31 54.29
CA SER A 9 -36.97 37.93 53.61
C SER A 9 -36.26 36.88 52.76
N ASP A 10 -36.03 37.25 51.50
CA ASP A 10 -35.20 36.59 50.49
C ASP A 10 -33.97 35.84 51.02
N THR A 11 -33.79 34.59 50.56
CA THR A 11 -32.50 34.12 50.03
C THR A 11 -32.71 33.09 48.93
N GLY A 12 -32.04 33.30 47.80
CA GLY A 12 -32.16 32.60 46.53
C GLY A 12 -32.23 31.08 46.57
N GLY A 13 -33.11 30.54 45.72
CA GLY A 13 -33.13 29.13 45.35
C GLY A 13 -31.84 28.74 44.64
N VAL A 14 -30.94 28.08 45.37
CA VAL A 14 -29.82 27.34 44.79
C VAL A 14 -30.38 26.09 44.14
N VAL A 15 -30.38 26.06 42.81
CA VAL A 15 -30.58 24.83 42.01
C VAL A 15 -29.52 23.83 42.47
N GLY A 16 -29.95 22.77 43.15
CA GLY A 16 -29.06 21.75 43.71
C GLY A 16 -28.16 21.15 42.64
N SER A 17 -26.86 21.42 42.73
CA SER A 17 -25.85 20.76 41.91
C SER A 17 -25.79 19.28 42.30
N ALA A 18 -25.83 18.40 41.29
CA ALA A 18 -25.65 16.97 41.52
C ALA A 18 -24.34 16.74 42.29
N PRO A 19 -24.31 15.86 43.32
CA PRO A 19 -23.11 15.63 44.11
C PRO A 19 -21.92 15.27 43.20
N PRO A 20 -20.70 15.77 43.48
CA PRO A 20 -19.52 15.58 42.63
C PRO A 20 -19.24 14.10 42.28
N THR A 21 -19.66 13.18 43.14
CA THR A 21 -19.56 11.73 42.95
C THR A 21 -20.46 11.22 41.82
N ILE A 22 -21.68 11.74 41.66
CA ILE A 22 -22.60 11.35 40.58
C ILE A 22 -22.08 11.85 39.23
N LEU A 23 -21.56 13.09 39.18
CA LEU A 23 -20.92 13.66 38.00
C LEU A 23 -19.66 12.87 37.61
N LEU A 24 -18.84 12.43 38.58
CA LEU A 24 -17.68 11.59 38.33
C LEU A 24 -18.07 10.20 37.81
N PHE A 25 -19.10 9.56 38.38
CA PHE A 25 -19.62 8.28 37.88
C PHE A 25 -20.19 8.40 36.46
N LEU A 26 -20.96 9.45 36.17
CA LEU A 26 -21.45 9.75 34.81
C LEU A 26 -20.29 9.99 33.85
N ALA A 27 -19.26 10.75 34.24
CA ALA A 27 -18.08 10.99 33.42
C ALA A 27 -17.30 9.69 33.14
N LEU A 28 -17.11 8.84 34.15
CA LEU A 28 -16.46 7.53 33.99
C LEU A 28 -17.28 6.57 33.14
N TYR A 29 -18.61 6.56 33.29
CA TYR A 29 -19.51 5.77 32.45
C TYR A 29 -19.49 6.22 30.99
N VAL A 30 -19.59 7.54 30.75
CA VAL A 30 -19.47 8.12 29.39
C VAL A 30 -18.09 7.83 28.81
N PHE A 31 -17.02 7.97 29.59
CA PHE A 31 -15.66 7.61 29.15
C PHE A 31 -15.56 6.12 28.80
N ALA A 32 -16.07 5.21 29.64
CA ALA A 32 -16.06 3.78 29.38
C ALA A 32 -16.90 3.40 28.15
N ALA A 33 -18.05 4.04 27.95
CA ALA A 33 -18.90 3.85 26.78
C ALA A 33 -18.22 4.35 25.49
N LEU A 34 -17.61 5.54 25.53
CA LEU A 34 -16.83 6.09 24.40
C LEU A 34 -15.59 5.24 24.12
N PHE A 35 -14.89 4.78 25.14
CA PHE A 35 -13.70 3.93 25.01
C PHE A 35 -14.07 2.55 24.43
N LYS A 36 -15.14 1.92 24.92
CA LYS A 36 -15.69 0.68 24.35
C LYS A 36 -16.06 0.88 22.88
N ARG A 37 -16.74 1.98 22.53
CA ARG A 37 -17.09 2.32 21.15
C ARG A 37 -15.83 2.47 20.28
N ARG A 38 -14.81 3.20 20.76
CA ARG A 38 -13.53 3.36 20.06
C ARG A 38 -12.80 2.03 19.86
N LEU A 39 -12.81 1.15 20.85
CA LEU A 39 -12.24 -0.20 20.74
C LEU A 39 -13.00 -1.06 19.74
N GLN A 40 -14.33 -1.01 19.72
CA GLN A 40 -15.15 -1.72 18.74
C GLN A 40 -14.87 -1.21 17.31
N GLU A 41 -14.82 0.11 17.12
CA GLU A 41 -14.43 0.73 15.85
C GLU A 41 -13.05 0.27 15.39
N ALA A 42 -12.05 0.34 16.29
CA ALA A 42 -10.71 -0.13 16.01
C ALA A 42 -10.68 -1.62 15.64
N TYR A 43 -11.43 -2.46 16.37
CA TYR A 43 -11.52 -3.89 16.10
C TYR A 43 -12.15 -4.19 14.75
N VAL A 44 -13.27 -3.54 14.42
CA VAL A 44 -13.97 -3.73 13.13
C VAL A 44 -13.08 -3.29 11.97
N LEU A 45 -12.42 -2.13 12.11
CA LEU A 45 -11.49 -1.62 11.12
C LEU A 45 -10.26 -2.52 11.00
N LEU A 46 -9.68 -3.03 12.09
CA LEU A 46 -8.55 -3.97 12.05
C LEU A 46 -8.94 -5.31 11.39
N ARG A 47 -10.16 -5.80 11.62
CA ARG A 47 -10.65 -7.06 11.05
C ARG A 47 -10.98 -6.94 9.55
N ARG A 48 -11.48 -5.79 9.09
CA ARG A 48 -11.93 -5.56 7.71
C ARG A 48 -10.93 -4.74 6.86
N SER A 49 -9.91 -4.13 7.47
CA SER A 49 -8.75 -3.57 6.77
C SER A 49 -7.67 -4.63 6.57
N ASN A 50 -6.81 -4.42 5.60
CA ASN A 50 -5.62 -5.26 5.41
C ASN A 50 -4.46 -4.86 6.32
N TYR A 51 -4.65 -3.93 7.26
CA TYR A 51 -3.55 -3.33 8.03
C TYR A 51 -2.64 -4.39 8.67
N VAL A 52 -3.21 -5.29 9.49
CA VAL A 52 -2.44 -6.34 10.17
C VAL A 52 -1.75 -7.26 9.16
N LYS A 53 -2.46 -7.66 8.11
CA LYS A 53 -1.92 -8.56 7.07
C LYS A 53 -0.78 -7.91 6.30
N CYS A 54 -0.93 -6.64 5.91
CA CYS A 54 0.10 -5.86 5.22
C CYS A 54 1.31 -5.65 6.12
N THR A 55 1.12 -5.27 7.39
CA THR A 55 2.23 -5.07 8.33
C THR A 55 3.00 -6.37 8.56
N LEU A 56 2.30 -7.51 8.68
CA LEU A 56 2.95 -8.82 8.76
C LEU A 56 3.66 -9.16 7.45
N PHE A 57 3.04 -8.92 6.29
CA PHE A 57 3.66 -9.19 5.00
C PHE A 57 4.90 -8.32 4.76
N ASP A 58 4.83 -7.04 5.08
CA ASP A 58 5.94 -6.09 4.99
C ASP A 58 7.07 -6.46 5.96
N PHE A 59 6.75 -7.02 7.13
CA PHE A 59 7.74 -7.58 8.04
C PHE A 59 8.42 -8.83 7.44
N PHE A 60 7.63 -9.74 6.86
CA PHE A 60 8.18 -10.96 6.24
C PHE A 60 8.83 -10.73 4.87
N GLN A 61 8.53 -9.64 4.16
CA GLN A 61 9.03 -9.41 2.80
C GLN A 61 10.57 -9.33 2.78
N GLU A 62 11.14 -8.74 3.84
CA GLU A 62 12.60 -8.61 4.00
C GLU A 62 13.25 -9.97 4.32
N MET A 63 12.48 -10.88 4.93
CA MET A 63 12.92 -12.25 5.22
C MET A 63 12.80 -13.17 4.00
N ILE A 64 11.89 -12.88 3.07
CA ILE A 64 11.64 -13.69 1.86
C ILE A 64 12.50 -13.17 0.71
N TYR A 65 13.82 -13.36 0.81
CA TYR A 65 14.72 -13.05 -0.30
C TYR A 65 14.78 -14.20 -1.30
N PHE A 66 14.26 -13.99 -2.51
CA PHE A 66 14.32 -14.98 -3.58
C PHE A 66 15.69 -14.97 -4.26
N ARG A 67 16.65 -15.78 -3.76
CA ARG A 67 17.76 -16.22 -4.61
C ARG A 67 17.23 -17.28 -5.58
N PRO A 68 17.58 -17.21 -6.88
CA PRO A 68 17.10 -18.17 -7.86
C PRO A 68 17.52 -19.59 -7.49
N PHE A 69 16.71 -20.57 -7.86
CA PHE A 69 16.96 -21.98 -7.62
C PHE A 69 18.26 -22.46 -8.26
N LYS A 70 18.68 -21.82 -9.37
CA LYS A 70 19.79 -22.21 -10.26
C LYS A 70 19.68 -23.61 -10.86
N ASP A 71 18.64 -24.35 -10.48
CA ASP A 71 18.30 -25.67 -10.97
C ASP A 71 16.85 -25.63 -11.48
N GLU A 72 16.69 -25.93 -12.77
CA GLU A 72 15.41 -25.92 -13.47
C GLU A 72 14.53 -27.11 -13.05
N ASP A 73 15.14 -28.25 -12.72
CA ASP A 73 14.41 -29.46 -12.34
C ASP A 73 13.65 -29.28 -11.02
N THR A 74 14.27 -28.61 -10.06
CA THR A 74 13.60 -28.22 -8.82
C THR A 74 12.36 -27.38 -9.11
N VAL A 75 12.44 -26.42 -10.04
CA VAL A 75 11.33 -25.53 -10.39
C VAL A 75 10.23 -26.28 -11.16
N LEU A 76 10.59 -27.21 -12.05
CA LEU A 76 9.68 -28.04 -12.83
C LEU A 76 8.95 -29.12 -12.02
N SER A 77 9.35 -29.35 -10.76
CA SER A 77 8.77 -30.34 -9.85
C SER A 77 8.12 -29.76 -8.59
N LEU A 78 8.05 -28.42 -8.45
CA LEU A 78 7.51 -27.73 -7.27
C LEU A 78 6.06 -28.11 -6.91
N ASP A 79 5.28 -28.55 -7.89
CA ASP A 79 3.89 -28.97 -7.74
C ASP A 79 3.72 -30.45 -7.33
N GLY A 80 4.83 -31.16 -7.13
CA GLY A 80 4.85 -32.56 -6.70
C GLY A 80 4.48 -33.54 -7.80
N CYS A 81 4.88 -33.27 -9.04
CA CYS A 81 4.65 -34.17 -10.18
C CYS A 81 5.39 -35.51 -10.05
N ASP A 82 4.99 -36.51 -10.85
CA ASP A 82 5.71 -37.78 -10.96
C ASP A 82 6.94 -37.67 -11.89
N GLY A 83 7.79 -38.71 -11.88
CA GLY A 83 9.03 -38.74 -12.66
C GLY A 83 8.79 -38.66 -14.17
N ASP A 84 7.71 -39.24 -14.68
CA ASP A 84 7.39 -39.20 -16.11
C ASP A 84 6.89 -37.83 -16.56
N THR A 85 6.10 -37.13 -15.73
CA THR A 85 5.74 -35.74 -16.00
C THR A 85 6.95 -34.83 -15.94
N LEU A 86 7.86 -35.03 -14.98
CA LEU A 86 9.10 -34.25 -14.91
C LEU A 86 9.97 -34.43 -16.16
N LYS A 87 10.15 -35.68 -16.64
CA LYS A 87 10.88 -35.95 -17.90
C LYS A 87 10.24 -35.25 -19.09
N ARG A 88 8.90 -35.31 -19.22
CA ARG A 88 8.17 -34.61 -20.30
C ARG A 88 8.33 -33.10 -20.21
N ARG A 89 8.24 -32.53 -19.00
CA ARG A 89 8.45 -31.09 -18.77
C ARG A 89 9.86 -30.66 -19.09
N ARG A 90 10.88 -31.46 -18.76
CA ARG A 90 12.28 -31.17 -19.10
C ARG A 90 12.48 -31.13 -20.60
N ALA A 91 12.05 -32.17 -21.32
CA ALA A 91 12.13 -32.21 -22.77
C ALA A 91 11.35 -31.05 -23.40
N GLY A 92 10.10 -30.85 -22.95
CA GLY A 92 9.26 -29.78 -23.47
C GLY A 92 9.75 -28.36 -23.16
N PHE A 93 10.42 -28.17 -22.03
CA PHE A 93 11.06 -26.90 -21.71
C PHE A 93 12.28 -26.65 -22.60
N ALA A 94 13.07 -27.69 -22.89
CA ALA A 94 14.17 -27.59 -23.84
C ALA A 94 13.67 -27.22 -25.25
N ASP A 95 12.59 -27.84 -25.72
CA ASP A 95 11.96 -27.50 -27.00
C ASP A 95 11.47 -26.04 -27.02
N LEU A 96 10.81 -25.59 -25.94
CA LEU A 96 10.40 -24.19 -25.81
C LEU A 96 11.60 -23.23 -25.87
N CYS A 97 12.71 -23.59 -25.23
CA CYS A 97 13.94 -22.79 -25.28
C CYS A 97 14.47 -22.70 -26.72
N GLN A 98 14.48 -23.79 -27.48
CA GLN A 98 14.91 -23.78 -28.88
C GLN A 98 13.98 -22.90 -29.74
N ASP A 99 12.67 -22.95 -29.50
CA ASP A 99 11.72 -22.09 -30.21
C ASP A 99 11.94 -20.61 -29.92
N LEU A 100 12.17 -20.25 -28.65
CA LEU A 100 12.40 -18.86 -28.25
C LEU A 100 13.79 -18.35 -28.61
N GLN A 101 14.78 -19.22 -28.71
CA GLN A 101 16.14 -18.85 -29.13
C GLN A 101 16.14 -18.25 -30.55
N LYS A 102 15.22 -18.69 -31.41
CA LYS A 102 14.99 -18.10 -32.75
C LYS A 102 14.64 -16.60 -32.67
N LEU A 103 14.09 -16.13 -31.55
CA LEU A 103 13.65 -14.76 -31.32
C LEU A 103 14.55 -14.00 -30.31
N GLU A 104 15.51 -14.66 -29.68
CA GLU A 104 16.34 -14.06 -28.62
C GLU A 104 17.15 -12.88 -29.14
N HIS A 105 17.58 -12.94 -30.41
CA HIS A 105 18.28 -11.84 -31.07
C HIS A 105 17.44 -10.55 -31.15
N LEU A 106 16.12 -10.58 -30.94
CA LEU A 106 15.24 -9.40 -30.93
C LEU A 106 15.06 -8.79 -29.53
N HIS A 107 15.70 -9.36 -28.51
CA HIS A 107 15.62 -8.87 -27.14
C HIS A 107 16.62 -7.74 -26.88
N CYS A 108 16.15 -6.56 -26.50
CA CYS A 108 17.00 -5.38 -26.27
C CYS A 108 16.59 -4.61 -25.00
N ALA A 109 16.45 -5.30 -23.87
CA ALA A 109 16.17 -4.63 -22.60
C ALA A 109 17.29 -3.65 -22.21
N ASN A 110 17.01 -2.35 -22.20
CA ASN A 110 17.95 -1.36 -21.69
C ASN A 110 18.03 -1.44 -20.15
N THR A 111 19.23 -1.74 -19.64
CA THR A 111 19.50 -1.90 -18.20
C THR A 111 19.46 -0.59 -17.42
N GLN A 112 19.54 0.57 -18.09
CA GLN A 112 19.47 1.91 -17.46
C GLN A 112 18.05 2.31 -17.06
N LEU A 113 17.02 1.84 -17.76
CA LEU A 113 15.63 2.14 -17.42
C LEU A 113 15.27 1.38 -16.13
N VAL A 114 14.92 2.07 -15.05
CA VAL A 114 14.58 1.40 -13.76
C VAL A 114 13.11 0.99 -13.72
N ASP A 115 12.24 1.80 -14.33
CA ASP A 115 10.81 1.57 -14.37
C ASP A 115 10.21 2.00 -15.72
N CYS A 116 9.94 1.01 -16.55
CA CYS A 116 9.00 1.07 -17.65
C CYS A 116 8.28 -0.27 -17.68
N ARG A 117 7.04 -0.33 -18.19
CA ARG A 117 6.30 -1.59 -18.39
C ARG A 117 7.10 -2.64 -19.18
N PHE A 118 8.18 -2.25 -19.86
CA PHE A 118 9.09 -3.12 -20.61
C PHE A 118 10.12 -3.90 -19.75
N LYS A 119 10.44 -3.50 -18.51
CA LYS A 119 11.50 -4.13 -17.68
C LYS A 119 11.00 -4.86 -16.42
N LYS A 120 9.88 -4.42 -15.83
CA LYS A 120 9.36 -4.95 -14.54
C LYS A 120 8.32 -6.07 -14.67
N VAL A 121 7.96 -6.49 -15.87
CA VAL A 121 6.95 -7.54 -16.04
C VAL A 121 7.65 -8.88 -16.04
N LYS A 122 7.70 -9.52 -14.87
CA LYS A 122 7.95 -10.96 -14.80
C LYS A 122 6.76 -11.62 -15.50
N VAL A 123 6.98 -12.28 -16.64
CA VAL A 123 5.95 -13.05 -17.37
C VAL A 123 5.37 -14.12 -16.45
N LEU A 124 6.29 -14.70 -15.67
CA LEU A 124 6.02 -15.84 -14.85
C LEU A 124 5.79 -15.42 -13.41
N PHE A 125 5.01 -16.25 -12.73
CA PHE A 125 4.91 -16.22 -11.29
C PHE A 125 6.32 -16.14 -10.67
N PRO A 126 6.58 -15.31 -9.64
CA PRO A 126 7.94 -15.09 -9.14
C PRO A 126 8.72 -16.37 -8.77
N LEU A 127 8.05 -17.45 -8.39
CA LEU A 127 8.67 -18.76 -8.12
C LEU A 127 9.12 -19.52 -9.37
N LEU A 128 8.68 -19.12 -10.56
CA LEU A 128 9.00 -19.74 -11.85
C LEU A 128 10.00 -18.91 -12.65
N LYS A 129 10.65 -17.91 -12.03
CA LYS A 129 11.55 -16.96 -12.71
C LYS A 129 12.67 -17.67 -13.49
N GLU A 130 13.14 -18.82 -13.02
CA GLU A 130 14.18 -19.60 -13.71
C GLU A 130 13.73 -20.13 -15.07
N LEU A 131 12.42 -20.30 -15.27
CA LEU A 131 11.84 -20.78 -16.53
C LEU A 131 11.55 -19.64 -17.51
N GLU A 132 11.81 -18.39 -17.13
CA GLU A 132 11.60 -17.22 -17.98
C GLU A 132 12.78 -17.08 -18.94
N ARG A 133 12.50 -17.05 -20.26
CA ARG A 133 13.50 -16.81 -21.30
C ARG A 133 13.37 -15.40 -21.86
N LYS A 134 14.44 -14.94 -22.51
CA LYS A 134 14.42 -13.65 -23.21
C LYS A 134 13.45 -13.72 -24.39
N TYR A 135 12.77 -12.63 -24.64
CA TYR A 135 11.77 -12.48 -25.70
C TYR A 135 11.84 -11.07 -26.29
N PRO A 136 11.29 -10.86 -27.50
CA PRO A 136 11.23 -9.54 -28.12
C PRO A 136 10.49 -8.55 -27.22
N ASN A 137 11.11 -7.41 -26.95
CA ASN A 137 10.55 -6.37 -26.07
C ASN A 137 10.63 -4.96 -26.66
N ARG A 138 11.01 -4.86 -27.93
CA ARG A 138 11.03 -3.62 -28.70
C ARG A 138 10.27 -3.78 -29.99
N VAL A 139 9.48 -2.76 -30.29
CA VAL A 139 8.67 -2.64 -31.49
C VAL A 139 9.24 -1.45 -32.27
N GLU A 140 9.60 -1.67 -33.53
CA GLU A 140 10.03 -0.61 -34.45
C GLU A 140 8.81 0.11 -35.04
N SER A 141 7.84 -0.68 -35.49
CA SER A 141 6.63 -0.16 -36.10
C SER A 141 5.43 -1.07 -35.84
N VAL A 142 4.26 -0.47 -36.02
CA VAL A 142 2.96 -1.15 -35.95
C VAL A 142 2.40 -1.15 -37.38
N GLU A 143 2.16 -2.33 -37.94
CA GLU A 143 1.69 -2.56 -39.31
C GLU A 143 0.28 -3.16 -39.34
N ASP A 144 -0.26 -3.35 -40.55
CA ASP A 144 -1.56 -3.98 -40.81
C ASP A 144 -2.68 -3.41 -39.93
N ASP A 145 -2.78 -2.09 -39.93
CA ASP A 145 -3.76 -1.33 -39.14
C ASP A 145 -3.72 -1.68 -37.63
N GLY A 146 -2.54 -2.03 -37.12
CA GLY A 146 -2.37 -2.41 -35.72
C GLY A 146 -2.75 -3.85 -35.38
N CYS A 147 -2.85 -4.73 -36.38
CA CYS A 147 -2.96 -6.17 -36.17
C CYS A 147 -1.58 -6.85 -36.04
N THR A 148 -0.51 -6.22 -36.54
CA THR A 148 0.85 -6.76 -36.48
C THR A 148 1.86 -5.73 -35.99
N VAL A 149 2.98 -6.22 -35.47
CA VAL A 149 4.14 -5.43 -35.09
C VAL A 149 5.38 -5.95 -35.77
N VAL A 150 6.29 -5.02 -36.04
CA VAL A 150 7.62 -5.32 -36.56
C VAL A 150 8.63 -5.08 -35.43
N CYS A 151 9.34 -6.14 -35.07
CA CYS A 151 10.36 -6.16 -34.02
C CYS A 151 11.76 -6.20 -34.64
N SER A 152 12.75 -5.62 -33.97
CA SER A 152 14.17 -5.70 -34.31
C SER A 152 15.00 -5.64 -33.01
N ALA A 153 16.28 -6.02 -33.05
CA ALA A 153 17.16 -5.81 -31.90
C ALA A 153 17.57 -4.33 -31.79
N ALA A 154 18.07 -3.74 -32.87
CA ALA A 154 18.47 -2.35 -32.95
C ALA A 154 17.87 -1.63 -34.18
N PRO A 155 17.78 -0.28 -34.16
CA PRO A 155 17.34 0.48 -35.34
C PRO A 155 18.18 0.11 -36.57
N GLY A 156 17.52 -0.26 -37.67
CA GLY A 156 18.19 -0.61 -38.94
C GLY A 156 18.65 -2.06 -39.08
N GLU A 157 18.41 -2.92 -38.08
CA GLU A 157 18.70 -4.35 -38.17
C GLU A 157 17.56 -5.17 -38.82
N LYS A 158 17.81 -6.47 -39.02
CA LYS A 158 16.82 -7.41 -39.56
C LYS A 158 15.55 -7.40 -38.73
N THR A 159 14.43 -7.20 -39.39
CA THR A 159 13.12 -7.10 -38.77
C THR A 159 12.38 -8.44 -38.77
N HIS A 160 11.49 -8.61 -37.80
CA HIS A 160 10.63 -9.78 -37.65
C HIS A 160 9.19 -9.36 -37.38
N LYS A 161 8.24 -9.89 -38.15
CA LYS A 161 6.82 -9.52 -38.07
C LYS A 161 6.06 -10.50 -37.17
N MET A 162 5.24 -9.98 -36.25
CA MET A 162 4.48 -10.77 -35.28
C MET A 162 3.04 -10.25 -35.15
N LEU A 163 2.11 -11.13 -34.81
CA LEU A 163 0.72 -10.75 -34.48
C LEU A 163 0.69 -9.95 -33.18
N TYR A 164 -0.10 -8.88 -33.12
CA TYR A 164 -0.06 -7.93 -32.02
C TYR A 164 -1.23 -8.06 -31.05
N LEU A 165 -0.94 -8.37 -29.78
CA LEU A 165 -1.90 -8.30 -28.68
C LEU A 165 -1.60 -7.08 -27.79
N SER A 166 -2.48 -6.08 -27.84
CA SER A 166 -2.35 -4.86 -27.03
C SER A 166 -2.83 -5.08 -25.60
N LEU A 167 -2.14 -4.47 -24.62
CA LEU A 167 -2.51 -4.48 -23.21
C LEU A 167 -2.56 -3.09 -22.57
N ASP A 168 -2.38 -2.03 -23.36
CA ASP A 168 -2.45 -0.68 -22.83
C ASP A 168 -3.89 -0.29 -22.46
N ALA A 169 -4.90 -0.93 -23.08
CA ALA A 169 -6.32 -0.60 -22.93
C ALA A 169 -6.60 0.89 -23.22
N VAL A 170 -5.68 1.56 -23.92
CA VAL A 170 -5.74 2.97 -24.29
C VAL A 170 -6.38 3.11 -25.66
N ARG A 171 -6.05 2.21 -26.58
CA ARG A 171 -6.62 2.19 -27.92
C ARG A 171 -7.73 1.14 -28.01
N VAL A 172 -8.87 1.56 -28.56
CA VAL A 172 -10.05 0.72 -28.81
C VAL A 172 -10.32 0.67 -30.31
N PHE A 173 -10.40 1.85 -30.93
CA PHE A 173 -10.68 2.03 -32.36
C PHE A 173 -9.50 1.64 -33.25
N GLY A 174 -9.74 1.64 -34.55
CA GLY A 174 -8.73 1.33 -35.54
C GLY A 174 -7.67 2.40 -35.74
N LYS A 175 -6.57 2.05 -36.41
CA LYS A 175 -5.46 2.95 -36.77
C LYS A 175 -5.94 4.20 -37.49
N GLN A 176 -6.78 4.04 -38.52
CA GLN A 176 -7.28 5.16 -39.32
C GLN A 176 -8.08 6.18 -38.49
N PHE A 177 -8.89 5.69 -37.52
CA PHE A 177 -9.61 6.56 -36.58
C PHE A 177 -8.63 7.40 -35.76
N TYR A 178 -7.60 6.79 -35.19
CA TYR A 178 -6.63 7.50 -34.36
C TYR A 178 -5.74 8.46 -35.17
N GLU A 179 -5.36 8.11 -36.40
CA GLU A 179 -4.61 9.01 -37.29
C GLU A 179 -5.40 10.29 -37.57
N GLN A 180 -6.70 10.17 -37.87
CA GLN A 180 -7.57 11.33 -38.07
C GLN A 180 -7.69 12.19 -36.82
N VAL A 181 -7.90 11.55 -35.65
CA VAL A 181 -8.00 12.26 -34.37
C VAL A 181 -6.69 12.98 -34.02
N HIS A 182 -5.54 12.32 -34.22
CA HIS A 182 -4.23 12.91 -33.92
C HIS A 182 -3.86 14.05 -34.87
N LEU A 183 -4.13 13.91 -36.17
CA LEU A 183 -3.87 14.97 -37.14
C LEU A 183 -4.67 16.24 -36.82
N GLU A 184 -5.97 16.09 -36.54
CA GLU A 184 -6.82 17.22 -36.17
C GLU A 184 -6.42 17.80 -34.80
N ALA A 185 -6.07 16.97 -33.83
CA ALA A 185 -5.59 17.43 -32.53
C ALA A 185 -4.28 18.23 -32.65
N GLN A 186 -3.33 17.79 -33.46
CA GLN A 186 -2.09 18.51 -33.72
C GLN A 186 -2.36 19.88 -34.36
N LYS A 187 -3.26 19.93 -35.35
CA LYS A 187 -3.67 21.18 -36.02
C LYS A 187 -4.29 22.17 -35.03
N ARG A 188 -5.27 21.73 -34.22
CA ARG A 188 -5.92 22.58 -33.20
C ARG A 188 -4.98 22.98 -32.08
N PHE A 189 -4.06 22.09 -31.69
CA PHE A 189 -3.03 22.41 -30.69
C PHE A 189 -2.09 23.47 -31.23
N ALA A 190 -1.61 23.38 -32.47
CA ALA A 190 -0.76 24.41 -33.06
C ALA A 190 -1.43 25.80 -33.09
N GLN A 191 -2.75 25.85 -33.26
CA GLN A 191 -3.53 27.10 -33.25
C GLN A 191 -3.76 27.65 -31.82
N SER A 192 -4.04 26.77 -30.85
CA SER A 192 -4.32 27.16 -29.47
C SER A 192 -3.06 27.41 -28.64
N ALA A 193 -1.99 26.65 -28.88
CA ALA A 193 -0.76 26.67 -28.09
C ALA A 193 -0.06 28.03 -28.09
N VAL A 194 -0.09 28.74 -29.22
CA VAL A 194 0.49 30.08 -29.38
C VAL A 194 -0.16 31.09 -28.41
N ASN A 195 -1.43 30.87 -28.07
CA ASN A 195 -2.24 31.79 -27.27
C ASN A 195 -2.60 31.21 -25.88
N SER A 196 -2.05 30.06 -25.50
CA SER A 196 -2.40 29.38 -24.25
C SER A 196 -1.22 29.31 -23.29
N ILE A 197 -1.47 29.59 -22.02
CA ILE A 197 -0.52 29.33 -20.93
C ILE A 197 -0.96 28.03 -20.24
N ALA A 198 -0.01 27.11 -20.01
CA ALA A 198 -0.32 25.75 -19.53
C ALA A 198 -1.01 25.68 -18.16
N ILE A 199 -0.93 26.73 -17.34
CA ILE A 199 -1.49 26.79 -15.98
C ILE A 199 -2.75 27.67 -15.89
N THR A 200 -3.34 28.08 -17.01
CA THR A 200 -4.53 28.93 -17.04
C THR A 200 -5.67 28.27 -17.80
N GLN A 201 -6.91 28.59 -17.42
CA GLN A 201 -8.09 28.21 -18.18
C GLN A 201 -8.02 28.80 -19.60
N ASN A 202 -8.45 28.01 -20.60
CA ASN A 202 -8.48 28.40 -22.00
C ASN A 202 -9.76 27.88 -22.68
N PRO A 203 -10.12 28.39 -23.88
CA PRO A 203 -11.36 27.99 -24.56
C PRO A 203 -11.47 26.49 -24.86
N GLU A 204 -10.35 25.82 -25.16
CA GLU A 204 -10.34 24.37 -25.39
C GLU A 204 -10.68 23.60 -24.10
N MET A 205 -10.25 24.09 -22.94
CA MET A 205 -10.60 23.50 -21.64
C MET A 205 -12.08 23.70 -21.30
N GLU A 206 -12.65 24.87 -21.58
CA GLU A 206 -14.09 25.13 -21.41
C GLU A 206 -14.94 24.21 -22.29
N LYS A 207 -14.53 24.06 -23.55
CA LYS A 207 -15.15 23.12 -24.47
C LYS A 207 -15.07 21.67 -23.96
N ASN A 208 -13.92 21.26 -23.40
CA ASN A 208 -13.76 19.92 -22.85
C ASN A 208 -14.71 19.67 -21.67
N MET A 209 -14.81 20.64 -20.75
CA MET A 209 -15.77 20.57 -19.64
C MET A 209 -17.22 20.47 -20.14
N GLY A 210 -17.59 21.24 -21.17
CA GLY A 210 -18.91 21.16 -21.79
C GLY A 210 -19.20 19.81 -22.46
N LEU A 211 -18.20 19.19 -23.10
CA LEU A 211 -18.30 17.84 -23.67
C LEU A 211 -18.50 16.80 -22.56
N TRP A 212 -17.74 16.87 -21.47
CA TRP A 212 -17.93 15.99 -20.33
C TRP A 212 -19.28 16.18 -19.65
N GLN A 213 -19.74 17.42 -19.49
CA GLN A 213 -21.07 17.72 -18.97
C GLN A 213 -22.15 17.09 -19.85
N THR A 214 -22.02 17.24 -21.17
CA THR A 214 -22.97 16.67 -22.15
C THR A 214 -23.01 15.15 -22.10
N LEU A 215 -21.87 14.48 -21.90
CA LEU A 215 -21.75 13.02 -21.89
C LEU A 215 -22.11 12.39 -20.54
N THR A 216 -21.85 13.09 -19.43
CA THR A 216 -21.96 12.51 -18.07
C THR A 216 -23.08 13.12 -17.22
N GLY A 217 -23.52 14.34 -17.52
CA GLY A 217 -24.42 15.14 -16.68
C GLY A 217 -23.77 15.78 -15.45
N MET A 218 -22.46 15.62 -15.25
CA MET A 218 -21.73 16.14 -14.08
C MET A 218 -21.35 17.62 -14.24
N GLN A 219 -21.19 18.34 -13.13
CA GLN A 219 -20.92 19.79 -13.14
C GLN A 219 -19.49 20.17 -12.71
N LYS A 220 -18.76 19.27 -12.06
CA LYS A 220 -17.38 19.51 -11.60
C LYS A 220 -16.41 18.56 -12.28
N PHE A 221 -15.28 19.11 -12.70
CA PHE A 221 -14.24 18.40 -13.43
C PHE A 221 -12.89 18.65 -12.80
N ARG A 222 -12.11 17.58 -12.62
CA ARG A 222 -10.70 17.66 -12.22
C ARG A 222 -9.86 16.80 -13.16
N TYR A 223 -8.79 17.37 -13.70
CA TYR A 223 -7.88 16.68 -14.60
C TYR A 223 -6.62 16.21 -13.88
N THR A 224 -6.07 15.09 -14.34
CA THR A 224 -4.77 14.55 -13.94
C THR A 224 -4.08 13.91 -15.15
N LEU A 225 -2.83 13.44 -15.03
CA LEU A 225 -2.11 12.83 -16.14
C LEU A 225 -2.32 11.30 -16.22
N SER A 226 -2.70 10.68 -15.11
CA SER A 226 -2.90 9.23 -15.05
C SER A 226 -4.14 8.84 -14.26
N GLY A 227 -4.66 7.65 -14.56
CA GLY A 227 -5.79 7.10 -13.82
C GLY A 227 -5.50 6.87 -12.33
N SER A 228 -4.24 6.59 -11.96
CA SER A 228 -3.88 6.43 -10.54
C SER A 228 -3.87 7.75 -9.78
N GLU A 229 -3.44 8.84 -10.42
CA GLU A 229 -3.58 10.19 -9.88
C GLU A 229 -5.06 10.59 -9.80
N ALA A 230 -5.88 10.24 -10.80
CA ALA A 230 -7.31 10.53 -10.78
C ALA A 230 -8.01 9.81 -9.62
N VAL A 231 -7.66 8.55 -9.35
CA VAL A 231 -8.18 7.84 -8.17
C VAL A 231 -7.75 8.53 -6.88
N ASP A 232 -6.46 8.81 -6.69
CA ASP A 232 -5.97 9.50 -5.49
C ASP A 232 -6.66 10.86 -5.27
N ALA A 233 -6.84 11.62 -6.34
CA ALA A 233 -7.49 12.92 -6.30
C ALA A 233 -8.99 12.82 -5.94
N CYS A 234 -9.71 11.88 -6.56
CA CYS A 234 -11.12 11.61 -6.25
C CYS A 234 -11.31 11.24 -4.77
N LEU A 235 -10.46 10.37 -4.23
CA LEU A 235 -10.52 9.95 -2.82
C LEU A 235 -10.31 11.13 -1.88
N LYS A 236 -9.44 12.08 -2.24
CA LYS A 236 -9.22 13.32 -1.48
C LYS A 236 -10.42 14.28 -1.60
N ASP A 237 -11.00 14.43 -2.79
CA ASP A 237 -12.20 15.24 -3.03
C ASP A 237 -13.37 14.76 -2.13
N VAL A 238 -13.62 13.44 -2.11
CA VAL A 238 -14.72 12.86 -1.33
C VAL A 238 -14.47 12.95 0.17
N ARG A 239 -13.24 12.71 0.64
CA ARG A 239 -12.90 12.85 2.07
C ARG A 239 -13.03 14.30 2.55
N LEU A 240 -12.62 15.27 1.73
CA LEU A 240 -12.79 16.67 2.04
C LEU A 240 -14.27 17.03 2.11
N SER A 241 -15.04 16.63 1.09
CA SER A 241 -16.47 16.96 0.99
C SER A 241 -17.32 16.33 2.09
N THR A 242 -16.90 15.18 2.64
CA THR A 242 -17.65 14.47 3.70
C THR A 242 -17.08 14.68 5.10
N GLY A 243 -15.84 15.18 5.23
CA GLY A 243 -15.11 15.24 6.50
C GLY A 243 -14.66 13.89 7.06
N LYS A 244 -14.78 12.81 6.29
CA LYS A 244 -14.56 11.42 6.75
C LYS A 244 -13.25 10.85 6.22
N LYS A 245 -12.76 9.79 6.87
CA LYS A 245 -11.41 9.23 6.62
C LYS A 245 -11.41 8.02 5.70
N TYR A 246 -12.37 7.11 5.87
CA TYR A 246 -12.30 5.78 5.27
C TYR A 246 -12.99 5.71 3.92
N ILE A 247 -12.43 4.92 3.01
CA ILE A 247 -13.05 4.61 1.74
C ILE A 247 -13.28 3.10 1.70
N VAL A 248 -14.48 2.70 1.29
CA VAL A 248 -14.78 1.29 1.02
C VAL A 248 -14.41 1.00 -0.42
N ARG A 249 -13.71 -0.12 -0.61
CA ARG A 249 -13.46 -0.72 -1.91
C ARG A 249 -13.72 -2.21 -1.85
N PHE A 250 -13.76 -2.82 -3.01
CA PHE A 250 -13.98 -4.24 -3.13
C PHE A 250 -12.69 -5.03 -3.27
N LYS A 251 -12.69 -6.23 -2.68
CA LYS A 251 -11.56 -7.17 -2.72
C LYS A 251 -11.13 -7.41 -4.16
N SER A 252 -9.83 -7.39 -4.41
CA SER A 252 -9.22 -7.68 -5.70
C SER A 252 -9.52 -6.74 -6.87
N ALA A 253 -10.38 -5.73 -6.71
CA ALA A 253 -10.54 -4.65 -7.69
C ALA A 253 -9.23 -3.86 -7.85
N TYR A 254 -8.92 -3.33 -9.04
CA TYR A 254 -7.74 -2.48 -9.24
C TYR A 254 -8.15 -1.04 -9.50
N HIS A 255 -7.58 -0.11 -8.73
CA HIS A 255 -7.84 1.34 -8.83
C HIS A 255 -6.52 2.12 -8.94
N GLY A 256 -5.54 1.61 -9.69
CA GLY A 256 -4.23 2.24 -9.84
C GLY A 256 -3.20 1.84 -8.78
N HIS A 257 -1.99 2.39 -8.89
CA HIS A 257 -0.88 2.03 -8.00
C HIS A 257 -0.94 2.72 -6.63
N THR A 258 -1.60 3.87 -6.53
CA THR A 258 -1.82 4.63 -5.29
C THR A 258 -2.65 3.85 -4.26
N THR A 259 -3.51 2.95 -4.74
CA THR A 259 -4.37 2.09 -3.93
C THR A 259 -4.05 0.60 -4.10
N GLY A 260 -3.25 0.22 -5.10
CA GLY A 260 -2.87 -1.16 -5.40
C GLY A 260 -4.01 -2.07 -5.91
N VAL A 261 -3.65 -3.32 -6.24
CA VAL A 261 -4.60 -4.38 -6.65
C VAL A 261 -5.15 -5.15 -5.44
N ASP A 262 -4.33 -5.32 -4.40
CA ASP A 262 -4.67 -6.03 -3.16
C ASP A 262 -3.60 -5.77 -2.06
N ALA A 263 -3.85 -6.30 -0.86
CA ALA A 263 -3.16 -6.25 0.45
C ALA A 263 -1.62 -6.44 0.55
N LEU A 264 -0.86 -6.33 -0.53
CA LEU A 264 0.57 -6.72 -0.52
C LEU A 264 1.54 -5.59 -0.15
N SER A 265 1.04 -4.44 0.29
CA SER A 265 1.89 -3.38 0.81
C SER A 265 1.15 -2.55 1.86
N ALA A 266 1.79 -2.33 3.02
CA ALA A 266 1.32 -1.36 4.02
C ALA A 266 1.67 0.09 3.63
N LEU A 267 2.43 0.29 2.54
CA LEU A 267 2.82 1.60 2.04
C LEU A 267 1.64 2.31 1.37
N GLY A 268 1.58 3.64 1.52
CA GLY A 268 0.58 4.50 0.89
C GLY A 268 -0.75 4.63 1.67
N GLU A 269 -1.84 4.92 0.94
CA GLU A 269 -3.16 5.19 1.54
C GLU A 269 -3.93 3.91 1.96
N ASN A 270 -3.35 2.73 1.78
CA ASN A 270 -4.03 1.43 2.00
C ASN A 270 -4.58 1.23 3.42
N HIS A 271 -3.97 1.86 4.44
CA HIS A 271 -4.43 1.80 5.84
C HIS A 271 -5.75 2.55 6.09
N LYS A 272 -6.22 3.36 5.12
CA LYS A 272 -7.52 4.08 5.17
C LYS A 272 -8.58 3.41 4.28
N MET A 273 -8.31 2.22 3.77
CA MET A 273 -9.21 1.45 2.91
C MET A 273 -9.89 0.32 3.68
N ILE A 274 -11.19 0.16 3.49
CA ILE A 274 -11.99 -0.96 4.00
C ILE A 274 -12.27 -1.91 2.82
N TYR A 275 -11.98 -3.20 3.00
CA TYR A 275 -12.08 -4.20 1.92
C TYR A 275 -13.30 -5.10 2.12
N LEU A 276 -14.36 -4.84 1.35
CA LEU A 276 -15.61 -5.60 1.40
C LEU A 276 -15.74 -6.54 0.21
N LYS A 277 -16.73 -7.44 0.27
CA LYS A 277 -17.04 -8.36 -0.83
C LYS A 277 -18.09 -7.73 -1.75
N GLU A 278 -17.93 -7.91 -3.05
CA GLU A 278 -18.99 -7.63 -4.03
C GLU A 278 -20.07 -8.71 -3.97
N LEU A 279 -21.30 -8.36 -4.36
CA LEU A 279 -22.45 -9.27 -4.41
C LEU A 279 -22.78 -9.91 -3.04
N ASP A 280 -22.67 -9.13 -1.96
CA ASP A 280 -22.89 -9.59 -0.59
C ASP A 280 -23.81 -8.61 0.17
N GLU A 281 -24.84 -9.13 0.84
CA GLU A 281 -25.78 -8.32 1.63
C GLU A 281 -25.11 -7.76 2.90
N GLU A 282 -24.14 -8.47 3.49
CA GLU A 282 -23.37 -7.97 4.63
C GLU A 282 -22.68 -6.65 4.31
N THR A 283 -22.27 -6.46 3.04
CA THR A 283 -21.68 -5.21 2.58
C THR A 283 -22.66 -4.06 2.73
N LEU A 284 -23.92 -4.23 2.31
CA LEU A 284 -24.92 -3.15 2.38
C LEU A 284 -25.27 -2.79 3.82
N LEU A 285 -25.39 -3.79 4.70
CA LEU A 285 -25.61 -3.59 6.13
C LEU A 285 -24.43 -2.87 6.78
N PHE A 286 -23.20 -3.26 6.44
CA PHE A 286 -22.00 -2.60 6.94
C PHE A 286 -21.93 -1.12 6.55
N LEU A 287 -22.29 -0.79 5.30
CA LEU A 287 -22.33 0.60 4.84
C LEU A 287 -23.34 1.45 5.62
N GLU A 288 -24.48 0.86 5.97
CA GLU A 288 -25.49 1.53 6.79
C GLU A 288 -25.01 1.71 8.24
N GLU A 289 -24.43 0.67 8.85
CA GLU A 289 -23.99 0.69 10.25
C GLU A 289 -22.81 1.65 10.47
N TYR A 290 -21.85 1.69 9.55
CA TYR A 290 -20.60 2.46 9.68
C TYR A 290 -20.57 3.72 8.80
N HIS A 291 -21.74 4.18 8.34
CA HIS A 291 -21.90 5.33 7.45
C HIS A 291 -21.10 6.57 7.91
N TYR A 292 -21.06 6.83 9.22
CA TYR A 292 -20.40 8.00 9.82
C TYR A 292 -18.87 7.99 9.70
N LEU A 293 -18.25 6.84 9.42
CA LEU A 293 -16.79 6.71 9.21
C LEU A 293 -16.39 6.74 7.72
N ILE A 294 -17.33 6.41 6.83
CA ILE A 294 -17.08 6.12 5.43
C ILE A 294 -17.37 7.36 4.57
N ALA A 295 -16.33 7.87 3.92
CA ALA A 295 -16.40 9.00 3.00
C ALA A 295 -17.07 8.61 1.67
N GLY A 296 -16.79 7.41 1.17
CA GLY A 296 -17.37 6.91 -0.06
C GLY A 296 -17.04 5.46 -0.36
N VAL A 297 -17.71 4.94 -1.37
CA VAL A 297 -17.60 3.58 -1.88
C VAL A 297 -17.14 3.64 -3.33
N ILE A 298 -15.97 3.06 -3.63
CA ILE A 298 -15.42 2.99 -4.99
C ILE A 298 -15.62 1.61 -5.59
N VAL A 299 -16.16 1.59 -6.82
CA VAL A 299 -16.43 0.37 -7.58
C VAL A 299 -15.63 0.38 -8.88
N ASN A 300 -15.03 -0.76 -9.25
CA ASN A 300 -14.49 -0.97 -10.58
C ASN A 300 -15.45 -1.87 -11.37
N PRO A 301 -16.27 -1.33 -12.29
CA PRO A 301 -17.26 -2.12 -13.01
C PRO A 301 -16.66 -3.22 -13.90
N MET A 302 -15.36 -3.16 -14.23
CA MET A 302 -14.70 -4.27 -14.93
C MET A 302 -14.64 -5.56 -14.12
N MET A 303 -14.89 -5.52 -12.81
CA MET A 303 -15.02 -6.71 -11.98
C MET A 303 -16.13 -7.64 -12.46
N PHE A 304 -17.17 -7.13 -13.11
CA PHE A 304 -18.16 -7.92 -13.84
C PHE A 304 -17.51 -8.93 -14.80
N PHE A 305 -16.51 -8.49 -15.57
CA PHE A 305 -15.79 -9.33 -16.53
C PHE A 305 -14.62 -10.09 -15.91
N THR A 306 -13.88 -9.43 -14.99
CA THR A 306 -12.73 -10.06 -14.33
C THR A 306 -13.12 -10.96 -13.18
N GLY A 307 -14.40 -11.11 -12.84
CA GLY A 307 -14.88 -11.95 -11.76
C GLY A 307 -14.94 -11.17 -10.43
N PRO A 308 -16.13 -10.90 -9.89
CA PRO A 308 -16.30 -10.30 -8.57
C PRO A 308 -15.52 -11.08 -7.50
N ASN A 309 -14.84 -10.38 -6.60
CA ASN A 309 -14.01 -10.96 -5.54
C ASN A 309 -12.82 -11.83 -6.03
N ALA A 310 -12.54 -11.88 -7.33
CA ALA A 310 -11.39 -12.58 -7.90
C ALA A 310 -10.27 -11.60 -8.25
N MET A 311 -9.01 -12.03 -8.07
CA MET A 311 -7.83 -11.22 -8.33
C MET A 311 -7.86 -10.59 -9.73
N SER A 312 -7.82 -9.26 -9.82
CA SER A 312 -7.84 -8.55 -11.10
C SER A 312 -6.50 -8.65 -11.85
N PRO A 313 -6.47 -8.42 -13.18
CA PRO A 313 -5.31 -8.69 -14.06
C PRO A 313 -3.94 -8.17 -13.65
N PRO A 314 -3.80 -6.95 -13.09
CA PRO A 314 -2.49 -6.52 -12.60
C PRO A 314 -2.04 -7.28 -11.33
N GLY A 315 -2.97 -7.82 -10.54
CA GLY A 315 -2.73 -8.77 -9.46
C GLY A 315 -2.62 -10.22 -9.94
N GLU A 316 -3.17 -10.54 -11.12
CA GLU A 316 -3.08 -11.88 -11.74
C GLU A 316 -1.64 -12.30 -12.12
N LYS A 317 -0.66 -11.39 -12.05
CA LYS A 317 0.77 -11.76 -12.08
C LYS A 317 1.14 -12.79 -11.00
N MET A 318 0.27 -12.95 -10.00
CA MET A 318 0.41 -13.89 -8.89
C MET A 318 -0.54 -15.11 -8.99
N THR A 319 -1.22 -15.36 -10.12
CA THR A 319 -2.17 -16.49 -10.21
C THR A 319 -1.45 -17.82 -10.06
N MET A 320 -1.76 -18.52 -8.98
CA MET A 320 -1.38 -19.92 -8.77
C MET A 320 -2.54 -20.81 -9.17
N GLY A 321 -2.44 -21.51 -10.31
CA GLY A 321 -3.35 -22.61 -10.61
C GLY A 321 -4.59 -22.30 -11.46
N LYS A 322 -5.69 -23.01 -11.18
CA LYS A 322 -6.93 -23.01 -11.95
C LYS A 322 -7.58 -21.64 -11.92
N ARG A 323 -8.00 -21.20 -13.09
CA ARG A 323 -8.67 -19.93 -13.33
C ARG A 323 -10.00 -20.20 -14.00
N SER A 324 -10.96 -20.65 -13.20
CA SER A 324 -12.36 -20.75 -13.61
C SER A 324 -13.15 -19.73 -12.79
N ARG A 325 -13.80 -18.79 -13.48
CA ARG A 325 -14.56 -17.71 -12.83
C ARG A 325 -16.04 -17.95 -13.01
N THR A 326 -16.77 -17.97 -11.91
CA THR A 326 -18.22 -17.81 -11.94
C THR A 326 -18.50 -16.32 -12.10
N LEU A 327 -19.18 -15.96 -13.19
CA LEU A 327 -19.53 -14.58 -13.48
C LEU A 327 -21.02 -14.38 -13.25
N PRO A 328 -21.43 -13.25 -12.65
CA PRO A 328 -22.84 -12.88 -12.60
C PRO A 328 -23.34 -12.57 -14.01
N THR A 329 -24.65 -12.64 -14.21
CA THR A 329 -25.27 -12.05 -15.40
C THR A 329 -25.17 -10.52 -15.36
N ARG A 330 -25.31 -9.86 -16.53
CA ARG A 330 -25.34 -8.38 -16.60
C ARG A 330 -26.42 -7.81 -15.67
N GLN A 331 -27.58 -8.45 -15.60
CA GLN A 331 -28.71 -7.98 -14.78
C GLN A 331 -28.46 -8.18 -13.29
N GLU A 332 -27.92 -9.32 -12.86
CA GLU A 332 -27.57 -9.57 -11.45
C GLU A 332 -26.55 -8.54 -10.95
N TYR A 333 -25.51 -8.26 -11.74
CA TYR A 333 -24.50 -7.27 -11.37
C TYR A 333 -25.08 -5.85 -11.39
N ALA A 334 -25.95 -5.53 -12.35
CA ALA A 334 -26.65 -4.25 -12.38
C ALA A 334 -27.53 -4.06 -11.14
N ASP A 335 -28.36 -5.06 -10.79
CA ASP A 335 -29.23 -5.02 -9.62
C ASP A 335 -28.42 -4.74 -8.33
N TRP A 336 -27.26 -5.37 -8.18
CA TRP A 336 -26.36 -5.11 -7.06
C TRP A 336 -25.76 -3.70 -7.06
N LEU A 337 -25.30 -3.19 -8.21
CA LEU A 337 -24.79 -1.81 -8.31
C LEU A 337 -25.88 -0.79 -7.98
N HIS A 338 -27.11 -1.04 -8.40
CA HIS A 338 -28.26 -0.18 -8.06
C HIS A 338 -28.56 -0.25 -6.56
N ALA A 339 -28.59 -1.44 -5.96
CA ALA A 339 -28.77 -1.58 -4.50
C ALA A 339 -27.68 -0.85 -3.70
N LEU A 340 -26.44 -0.92 -4.18
CA LEU A 340 -25.30 -0.22 -3.58
C LEU A 340 -25.44 1.30 -3.71
N ASN A 341 -25.80 1.80 -4.90
CA ASN A 341 -26.04 3.21 -5.15
C ASN A 341 -27.18 3.75 -4.26
N GLU A 342 -28.32 3.04 -4.22
CA GLU A 342 -29.47 3.42 -3.39
C GLU A 342 -29.12 3.40 -1.90
N LYS A 343 -28.25 2.48 -1.45
CA LYS A 343 -27.76 2.49 -0.06
C LYS A 343 -26.91 3.73 0.24
N CYS A 344 -26.00 4.12 -0.66
CA CYS A 344 -25.22 5.35 -0.50
C CYS A 344 -26.10 6.60 -0.46
N LYS A 345 -27.11 6.67 -1.35
CA LYS A 345 -28.10 7.75 -1.37
C LYS A 345 -28.95 7.79 -0.10
N TYR A 346 -29.43 6.65 0.36
CA TYR A 346 -30.16 6.53 1.62
C TYR A 346 -29.35 7.08 2.79
N CYS A 347 -28.08 6.64 2.93
CA CYS A 347 -27.20 7.15 3.97
C CYS A 347 -26.95 8.65 3.84
N THR A 348 -26.75 9.16 2.63
CA THR A 348 -26.54 10.60 2.39
C THR A 348 -27.79 11.42 2.72
N LYS A 349 -28.98 10.93 2.38
CA LYS A 349 -30.25 11.64 2.59
C LYS A 349 -30.67 11.65 4.07
N TYR A 350 -30.54 10.52 4.77
CA TYR A 350 -31.13 10.35 6.11
C TYR A 350 -30.10 10.28 7.24
N LEU A 351 -28.82 10.07 6.94
CA LEU A 351 -27.78 9.85 7.95
C LEU A 351 -26.61 10.82 7.80
N THR A 352 -25.60 10.48 7.00
CA THR A 352 -24.41 11.32 6.77
C THR A 352 -23.92 11.14 5.33
N PRO A 353 -23.32 12.18 4.71
CA PRO A 353 -22.86 12.14 3.31
C PRO A 353 -21.88 10.99 3.01
N MET A 354 -22.18 10.17 2.02
CA MET A 354 -21.35 9.05 1.58
C MET A 354 -21.42 8.90 0.06
N ALA A 355 -20.30 9.12 -0.63
CA ALA A 355 -20.27 9.14 -2.09
C ALA A 355 -20.30 7.74 -2.71
N PHE A 356 -21.03 7.58 -3.80
CA PHE A 356 -20.93 6.43 -4.71
C PHE A 356 -20.04 6.77 -5.91
N ILE A 357 -18.92 6.06 -6.06
CA ILE A 357 -17.85 6.38 -7.02
C ILE A 357 -17.67 5.23 -8.03
N LEU A 358 -17.69 5.55 -9.32
CA LEU A 358 -17.39 4.59 -10.40
C LEU A 358 -16.01 4.84 -11.01
N ASP A 359 -15.15 3.82 -10.95
CA ASP A 359 -13.89 3.77 -11.69
C ASP A 359 -14.10 3.20 -13.10
N ASP A 360 -14.37 4.10 -14.05
CA ASP A 360 -14.61 3.78 -15.45
C ASP A 360 -13.33 3.85 -16.31
N ILE A 361 -12.15 3.99 -15.69
CA ILE A 361 -10.87 4.17 -16.39
C ILE A 361 -10.58 3.02 -17.37
N TYR A 362 -11.02 1.79 -17.08
CA TYR A 362 -10.89 0.67 -18.01
C TYR A 362 -12.16 0.42 -18.82
N PHE A 363 -13.34 0.64 -18.24
CA PHE A 363 -14.64 0.29 -18.84
C PHE A 363 -15.01 1.22 -20.01
N ALA A 364 -14.74 2.51 -19.88
CA ALA A 364 -15.26 3.54 -20.77
C ALA A 364 -14.86 3.35 -22.25
N PHE A 365 -15.75 3.76 -23.17
CA PHE A 365 -15.58 3.78 -24.62
C PHE A 365 -15.35 2.41 -25.29
N ARG A 366 -15.83 1.31 -24.68
CA ARG A 366 -15.77 -0.05 -25.26
C ARG A 366 -17.11 -0.61 -25.71
N THR A 367 -18.17 -0.09 -25.14
CA THR A 367 -19.55 -0.51 -25.42
C THR A 367 -20.31 0.65 -26.07
N PRO A 368 -21.37 0.39 -26.84
CA PRO A 368 -22.21 1.46 -27.40
C PRO A 368 -22.78 2.40 -26.34
N GLU A 369 -22.97 1.91 -25.12
CA GLU A 369 -23.40 2.69 -23.95
C GLU A 369 -22.32 3.60 -23.38
N LEU A 370 -21.08 3.54 -23.89
CA LEU A 370 -19.90 4.33 -23.51
C LEU A 370 -19.41 4.16 -22.07
N PHE A 371 -20.28 4.29 -21.06
CA PHE A 371 -19.94 4.30 -19.64
C PHE A 371 -20.68 3.20 -18.89
N SER A 372 -20.12 2.77 -17.76
CA SER A 372 -20.71 1.71 -16.94
C SER A 372 -22.08 2.10 -16.37
N PHE A 373 -22.28 3.39 -16.07
CA PHE A 373 -23.54 3.88 -15.53
C PHE A 373 -24.70 3.81 -16.55
N GLN A 374 -24.38 3.84 -17.85
CA GLN A 374 -25.37 3.62 -18.91
C GLN A 374 -25.50 2.15 -19.32
N TYR A 375 -24.45 1.35 -19.09
CA TYR A 375 -24.45 -0.09 -19.38
C TYR A 375 -25.20 -0.91 -18.31
N PHE A 376 -24.99 -0.65 -17.02
CA PHE A 376 -25.65 -1.40 -15.94
C PHE A 376 -26.98 -0.75 -15.56
N ARG A 377 -27.97 -0.86 -16.45
CA ARG A 377 -29.32 -0.32 -16.22
C ARG A 377 -30.14 -1.20 -15.28
N SER A 378 -31.03 -0.57 -14.53
CA SER A 378 -32.00 -1.27 -13.69
C SER A 378 -33.00 -2.05 -14.55
N LYS A 379 -33.81 -2.91 -13.91
CA LYS A 379 -34.94 -3.60 -14.57
C LYS A 379 -35.96 -2.63 -15.18
N THR A 380 -36.06 -1.43 -14.62
CA THR A 380 -36.91 -0.33 -15.13
C THR A 380 -36.17 0.55 -16.15
N ASN A 381 -35.05 0.06 -16.69
CA ASN A 381 -34.22 0.71 -17.70
C ASN A 381 -33.58 2.05 -17.25
N GLN A 382 -33.48 2.28 -15.94
CA GLN A 382 -32.86 3.49 -15.39
C GLN A 382 -31.33 3.36 -15.34
N PRO A 383 -30.57 4.40 -15.72
CA PRO A 383 -29.12 4.41 -15.58
C PRO A 383 -28.72 4.46 -14.10
N LEU A 384 -27.51 4.01 -13.77
CA LEU A 384 -26.94 4.28 -12.45
C LEU A 384 -26.72 5.78 -12.28
N ASP A 385 -26.78 6.21 -11.02
CA ASP A 385 -26.59 7.61 -10.65
C ASP A 385 -25.45 7.77 -9.64
N PRO A 386 -24.18 7.58 -10.04
CA PRO A 386 -23.02 7.85 -9.20
C PRO A 386 -22.82 9.33 -8.87
N ASP A 387 -22.18 9.60 -7.74
CA ASP A 387 -21.77 10.94 -7.32
C ASP A 387 -20.48 11.39 -8.00
N GLN A 388 -19.59 10.45 -8.31
CA GLN A 388 -18.38 10.70 -9.10
C GLN A 388 -18.07 9.56 -10.08
N ILE A 389 -17.48 9.92 -11.21
CA ILE A 389 -16.99 9.01 -12.24
C ILE A 389 -15.52 9.36 -12.52
N ILE A 390 -14.65 8.35 -12.47
CA ILE A 390 -13.23 8.48 -12.74
C ILE A 390 -12.95 7.89 -14.12
N LEU A 391 -12.31 8.68 -14.99
CA LEU A 391 -12.04 8.33 -16.38
C LEU A 391 -10.55 8.53 -16.71
N GLY A 392 -10.03 7.72 -17.63
CA GLY A 392 -8.65 7.77 -18.07
C GLY A 392 -8.38 6.83 -19.25
N LYS A 393 -7.13 6.47 -19.48
CA LYS A 393 -6.70 5.67 -20.65
C LYS A 393 -7.10 6.30 -21.99
N GLY A 394 -8.23 5.89 -22.56
CA GLY A 394 -8.66 6.26 -23.91
C GLY A 394 -9.18 7.69 -24.06
N VAL A 395 -9.42 8.41 -22.97
CA VAL A 395 -10.10 9.72 -22.97
C VAL A 395 -9.39 10.85 -23.72
N ALA A 396 -8.10 10.70 -24.01
CA ALA A 396 -7.31 11.61 -24.85
C ALA A 396 -6.60 10.85 -25.98
N ALA A 397 -7.27 9.84 -26.55
CA ALA A 397 -6.88 9.14 -27.77
C ALA A 397 -5.44 8.57 -27.79
N GLY A 398 -4.84 8.20 -26.65
CA GLY A 398 -3.44 7.76 -26.60
C GLY A 398 -2.55 8.61 -25.72
N LEU A 399 -2.93 9.86 -25.50
CA LEU A 399 -2.14 10.83 -24.75
C LEU A 399 -2.43 10.76 -23.23
N PRO A 400 -1.47 11.13 -22.37
CA PRO A 400 -1.65 11.09 -20.92
C PRO A 400 -2.69 12.10 -20.42
N LEU A 401 -3.94 11.68 -20.24
CA LEU A 401 -4.96 12.50 -19.58
C LEU A 401 -5.91 11.60 -18.80
N SER A 402 -6.39 12.08 -17.67
CA SER A 402 -7.47 11.48 -16.91
C SER A 402 -8.33 12.59 -16.32
N VAL A 403 -9.60 12.29 -16.05
CA VAL A 403 -10.58 13.25 -15.58
C VAL A 403 -11.48 12.60 -14.53
N ILE A 404 -11.81 13.37 -13.50
CA ILE A 404 -12.86 13.07 -12.54
C ILE A 404 -14.03 13.97 -12.88
N CYS A 405 -15.20 13.37 -13.12
CA CYS A 405 -16.46 14.06 -13.33
C CYS A 405 -17.34 13.81 -12.10
N GLY A 406 -17.73 14.86 -11.37
CA GLY A 406 -18.46 14.71 -10.12
C GLY A 406 -19.57 15.73 -9.89
N LYS A 407 -20.50 15.36 -9.01
CA LYS A 407 -21.52 16.26 -8.47
C LYS A 407 -20.86 17.31 -7.55
N LYS A 408 -21.41 18.53 -7.55
CA LYS A 408 -20.88 19.67 -6.76
C LYS A 408 -20.68 19.33 -5.28
N ALA A 409 -21.59 18.57 -4.68
CA ALA A 409 -21.57 18.18 -3.26
C ALA A 409 -20.39 17.28 -2.87
N PHE A 410 -19.79 16.54 -3.81
CA PHE A 410 -18.71 15.59 -3.52
C PHE A 410 -17.37 15.95 -4.17
N ALA A 411 -17.31 17.01 -4.99
CA ALA A 411 -16.13 17.45 -5.72
C ALA A 411 -15.64 18.83 -5.26
N MET A 412 -15.51 19.01 -3.94
CA MET A 412 -15.06 20.28 -3.34
C MET A 412 -13.52 20.43 -3.40
N ASN A 413 -13.06 21.67 -3.64
CA ASN A 413 -11.63 22.02 -3.59
C ASN A 413 -11.18 22.51 -2.21
N TYR A 414 -12.10 23.04 -1.41
CA TYR A 414 -11.88 23.52 -0.06
C TYR A 414 -13.20 23.43 0.70
N ASP A 415 -13.10 23.39 2.03
CA ASP A 415 -14.25 23.47 2.92
C ASP A 415 -14.64 24.96 3.07
N PRO A 416 -15.88 25.36 2.75
CA PRO A 416 -16.30 26.77 2.79
C PRO A 416 -16.22 27.38 4.19
N ASP A 417 -16.31 26.56 5.24
CA ASP A 417 -16.31 27.02 6.64
C ASP A 417 -14.88 27.06 7.23
N TYR A 418 -13.89 26.44 6.60
CA TYR A 418 -12.54 26.29 7.15
C TYR A 418 -11.44 26.62 6.14
N LEU A 419 -10.83 27.80 6.28
CA LEU A 419 -9.74 28.33 5.45
C LEU A 419 -8.58 27.36 5.15
N LEU A 420 -8.20 26.53 6.13
CA LEU A 420 -7.03 25.61 5.99
C LEU A 420 -7.41 24.21 5.52
N LYS A 421 -8.70 23.89 5.41
CA LYS A 421 -9.17 22.60 4.88
C LYS A 421 -9.29 22.70 3.37
N ILE A 422 -8.15 22.58 2.70
CA ILE A 422 -8.05 22.59 1.24
C ILE A 422 -7.66 21.22 0.71
N ASN A 423 -8.12 20.88 -0.50
CA ASN A 423 -7.63 19.71 -1.21
C ASN A 423 -6.21 20.00 -1.73
N LYS A 424 -5.24 19.21 -1.29
CA LYS A 424 -3.81 19.35 -1.64
C LYS A 424 -3.42 18.65 -2.95
N VAL A 425 -4.39 18.28 -3.80
CA VAL A 425 -4.10 17.73 -5.13
C VAL A 425 -3.68 18.86 -6.05
N VAL A 426 -2.39 18.87 -6.40
CA VAL A 426 -1.79 19.81 -7.34
C VAL A 426 -0.99 19.02 -8.37
N GLY A 427 -1.09 19.39 -9.64
CA GLY A 427 -0.21 18.85 -10.68
C GLY A 427 0.04 19.91 -11.75
N THR A 428 1.32 20.24 -11.97
CA THR A 428 1.75 21.33 -12.87
C THR A 428 1.22 21.18 -14.30
N LEU A 429 1.11 19.94 -14.78
CA LEU A 429 0.63 19.60 -16.13
C LEU A 429 -0.79 19.01 -16.12
N SER A 430 -1.53 19.15 -15.02
CA SER A 430 -2.95 18.80 -15.00
C SER A 430 -3.68 19.66 -16.03
N ALA A 431 -4.48 19.04 -16.90
CA ALA A 431 -5.13 19.72 -18.02
C ALA A 431 -4.16 20.38 -19.02
N TYR A 432 -2.96 19.82 -19.22
CA TYR A 432 -2.04 20.36 -20.23
C TYR A 432 -2.69 20.42 -21.63
N PRO A 433 -2.39 21.45 -22.46
CA PRO A 433 -3.26 21.80 -23.58
C PRO A 433 -3.37 20.73 -24.67
N MET A 434 -2.28 20.02 -25.00
CA MET A 434 -2.31 18.96 -26.02
C MET A 434 -3.22 17.79 -25.60
N GLY A 435 -3.25 17.43 -24.31
CA GLY A 435 -4.16 16.40 -23.81
C GLY A 435 -5.62 16.82 -23.90
N ILE A 436 -5.92 18.06 -23.52
CA ILE A 436 -7.27 18.64 -23.60
C ILE A 436 -7.78 18.70 -25.04
N VAL A 437 -6.96 19.22 -25.96
CA VAL A 437 -7.32 19.30 -27.40
C VAL A 437 -7.55 17.91 -27.98
N SER A 438 -6.66 16.95 -27.68
CA SER A 438 -6.83 15.57 -28.12
C SER A 438 -8.09 14.92 -27.55
N SER A 439 -8.42 15.22 -26.29
CA SER A 439 -9.67 14.80 -25.67
C SER A 439 -10.89 15.41 -26.36
N ASN A 440 -10.87 16.71 -26.69
CA ASN A 440 -11.97 17.35 -27.43
C ASN A 440 -12.25 16.65 -28.76
N VAL A 441 -11.23 16.48 -29.60
CA VAL A 441 -11.36 15.85 -30.92
C VAL A 441 -11.85 14.40 -30.80
N PHE A 442 -11.42 13.69 -29.76
CA PHE A 442 -11.90 12.34 -29.48
C PHE A 442 -13.37 12.31 -29.04
N LEU A 443 -13.76 13.12 -28.06
CA LEU A 443 -15.11 13.16 -27.51
C LEU A 443 -16.15 13.66 -28.53
N GLU A 444 -15.75 14.55 -29.44
CA GLU A 444 -16.57 15.01 -30.57
C GLU A 444 -17.11 13.86 -31.44
N LYS A 445 -16.44 12.69 -31.46
CA LYS A 445 -16.91 11.49 -32.19
C LYS A 445 -18.09 10.78 -31.50
N PHE A 446 -18.36 11.11 -30.24
CA PHE A 446 -19.40 10.48 -29.40
C PHE A 446 -20.58 11.39 -29.09
N VAL A 447 -20.60 12.60 -29.64
CA VAL A 447 -21.71 13.54 -29.51
C VAL A 447 -22.29 13.88 -30.88
N THR A 448 -23.57 14.22 -30.91
CA THR A 448 -24.24 14.63 -32.15
C THR A 448 -23.86 16.04 -32.58
N PRO A 449 -23.98 16.39 -33.87
CA PRO A 449 -23.80 17.76 -34.35
C PRO A 449 -24.69 18.78 -33.62
N GLU A 450 -25.89 18.39 -33.20
CA GLU A 450 -26.80 19.25 -32.44
C GLU A 450 -26.31 19.51 -31.02
N GLN A 451 -25.79 18.48 -30.34
CA GLN A 451 -25.18 18.62 -29.02
C GLN A 451 -23.92 19.51 -29.09
N LEU A 452 -23.11 19.37 -30.14
CA LEU A 452 -21.94 20.21 -30.37
C LEU A 452 -22.29 21.69 -30.52
N LYS A 453 -23.39 22.01 -31.20
CA LYS A 453 -23.86 23.41 -31.37
C LYS A 453 -24.32 24.05 -30.06
N LYS A 454 -24.70 23.25 -29.05
CA LYS A 454 -25.16 23.73 -27.73
C LYS A 454 -24.02 23.96 -26.74
N LEU A 455 -22.80 23.54 -27.08
CA LEU A 455 -21.64 23.82 -26.24
C LEU A 455 -21.39 25.33 -26.20
N PRO A 456 -20.94 25.88 -25.05
CA PRO A 456 -20.51 27.27 -25.00
C PRO A 456 -19.35 27.45 -25.98
N ILE A 457 -19.62 28.08 -27.12
CA ILE A 457 -18.59 28.41 -28.11
C ILE A 457 -17.89 29.64 -27.56
N GLY A 458 -16.61 29.51 -27.23
CA GLY A 458 -15.74 30.65 -26.99
C GLY A 458 -15.57 31.45 -28.28
N THR A 459 -16.54 32.29 -28.63
CA THR A 459 -16.40 33.25 -29.72
C THR A 459 -15.59 34.44 -29.22
N SER A 460 -14.36 34.54 -29.68
CA SER A 460 -13.59 35.78 -29.69
C SER A 460 -14.24 36.78 -30.66
N SER A 461 -15.16 37.63 -30.21
CA SER A 461 -15.44 38.92 -30.87
C SER A 461 -16.27 39.88 -30.01
N SER A 462 -15.70 41.07 -29.80
CA SER A 462 -16.29 42.36 -29.36
C SER A 462 -17.02 42.42 -28.02
N ALA A 463 -16.40 43.13 -27.08
CA ALA A 463 -17.02 43.67 -25.88
C ALA A 463 -18.25 44.52 -26.22
N GLY A 464 -19.45 44.00 -25.95
CA GLY A 464 -20.65 44.77 -25.70
C GLY A 464 -20.85 44.87 -24.19
N SER A 465 -20.68 46.07 -23.65
CA SER A 465 -20.87 46.41 -22.23
C SER A 465 -22.28 46.04 -21.74
N PRO A 466 -22.44 45.37 -20.58
CA PRO A 466 -23.76 45.23 -19.97
C PRO A 466 -24.09 46.54 -19.23
N SER A 467 -25.07 47.27 -19.75
CA SER A 467 -25.71 48.37 -19.03
C SER A 467 -26.44 47.82 -17.81
N ARG A 468 -26.03 48.26 -16.62
CA ARG A 468 -26.80 48.12 -15.38
C ARG A 468 -28.10 48.89 -15.52
N SER A 469 -29.23 48.20 -15.45
CA SER A 469 -30.49 48.81 -15.00
C SER A 469 -30.84 48.21 -13.64
N ASN A 470 -30.66 49.02 -12.61
CA ASN A 470 -31.25 48.83 -11.30
C ASN A 470 -32.73 49.17 -11.41
N THR A 471 -33.62 48.24 -11.10
CA THR A 471 -34.97 48.58 -10.66
C THR A 471 -35.27 47.85 -9.37
N SER A 472 -35.23 48.62 -8.29
CA SER A 472 -35.84 48.32 -7.01
C SER A 472 -37.36 48.22 -7.17
N SER A 473 -37.96 47.15 -6.66
CA SER A 473 -39.41 47.08 -6.46
C SER A 473 -39.73 46.97 -4.97
N THR A 474 -40.48 47.98 -4.56
CA THR A 474 -41.04 48.30 -3.27
C THR A 474 -42.11 47.30 -2.81
N SER A 475 -42.18 47.16 -1.48
CA SER A 475 -43.27 46.62 -0.69
C SER A 475 -44.61 47.35 -0.91
N ASN A 476 -45.71 46.58 -1.00
CA ASN A 476 -46.97 46.71 -0.24
C ASN A 476 -48.17 46.23 -1.05
N GLY A 477 -49.08 45.50 -0.39
CA GLY A 477 -50.42 45.22 -0.92
C GLY A 477 -51.12 44.05 -0.26
N ASP A 478 -51.54 44.20 0.99
CA ASP A 478 -52.53 43.34 1.66
C ASP A 478 -53.89 43.38 0.94
N SER A 479 -54.56 42.23 0.81
CA SER A 479 -56.04 42.08 0.70
C SER A 479 -56.46 40.61 0.84
N PRO A 480 -57.71 40.31 1.26
CA PRO A 480 -57.96 39.42 2.39
C PRO A 480 -58.28 37.97 2.02
N ALA A 481 -58.07 37.13 3.03
CA ALA A 481 -58.32 35.69 3.05
C ALA A 481 -59.78 35.33 2.69
N SER A 482 -59.92 34.40 1.75
CA SER A 482 -61.06 33.49 1.67
C SER A 482 -60.69 32.19 2.40
N THR A 483 -61.47 31.87 3.42
CA THR A 483 -61.37 30.64 4.19
C THR A 483 -62.09 29.51 3.46
N THR A 484 -61.31 28.55 2.94
CA THR A 484 -61.80 27.20 2.68
C THR A 484 -60.89 26.21 3.40
N ALA A 485 -61.51 25.41 4.27
CA ALA A 485 -60.85 24.40 5.09
C ALA A 485 -60.22 23.31 4.21
N SER A 486 -58.89 23.17 4.28
CA SER A 486 -58.18 21.98 3.80
C SER A 486 -57.85 21.06 4.98
N SER A 487 -58.04 19.77 4.77
CA SER A 487 -57.86 18.68 5.74
C SER A 487 -56.43 18.60 6.31
N ASP A 488 -56.31 18.14 7.55
CA ASP A 488 -55.04 17.98 8.28
C ASP A 488 -53.98 17.10 7.56
N GLU A 489 -54.37 16.28 6.58
CA GLU A 489 -53.45 15.51 5.74
C GLU A 489 -52.64 16.38 4.76
N ASP A 490 -53.21 17.47 4.24
CA ASP A 490 -52.51 18.39 3.32
C ASP A 490 -51.46 19.24 4.05
N ILE A 491 -51.72 19.55 5.33
CA ILE A 491 -50.79 20.32 6.18
C ILE A 491 -49.57 19.46 6.54
N MET A 492 -49.75 18.16 6.76
CA MET A 492 -48.66 17.21 7.01
C MET A 492 -47.83 16.93 5.76
N GLY A 493 -48.47 16.80 4.58
CA GLY A 493 -47.80 16.70 3.29
C GLY A 493 -46.95 17.93 2.96
N ALA A 494 -47.54 19.13 3.12
CA ALA A 494 -46.86 20.40 2.87
C ALA A 494 -45.72 20.67 3.87
N LYS A 495 -45.88 20.32 5.16
CA LYS A 495 -44.79 20.41 6.14
C LYS A 495 -43.65 19.45 5.85
N LYS A 496 -43.96 18.21 5.42
CA LYS A 496 -42.96 17.23 5.01
C LYS A 496 -42.18 17.70 3.79
N GLN A 497 -42.87 18.21 2.77
CA GLN A 497 -42.25 18.80 1.59
C GLN A 497 -41.35 20.00 1.94
N LYS A 498 -41.84 20.91 2.80
CA LYS A 498 -41.10 22.10 3.22
C LYS A 498 -39.87 21.78 4.09
N ILE A 499 -39.94 20.71 4.88
CA ILE A 499 -38.79 20.18 5.62
C ILE A 499 -37.80 19.50 4.66
N GLU A 500 -38.27 18.71 3.70
CA GLU A 500 -37.44 18.10 2.65
C GLU A 500 -36.71 19.16 1.81
N ASP A 501 -37.39 20.25 1.46
CA ASP A 501 -36.84 21.37 0.68
C ASP A 501 -35.85 22.21 1.52
N ASN A 502 -36.13 22.43 2.81
CA ASN A 502 -35.19 23.10 3.71
C ASN A 502 -33.93 22.27 3.97
N ILE A 503 -34.04 20.94 4.08
CA ILE A 503 -32.89 20.04 4.22
C ILE A 503 -32.07 20.00 2.92
N ARG A 504 -32.73 19.90 1.75
CA ARG A 504 -32.07 20.00 0.44
C ARG A 504 -31.28 21.29 0.28
N ASN A 505 -31.88 22.42 0.65
CA ASN A 505 -31.23 23.73 0.58
C ASN A 505 -30.06 23.86 1.56
N SER A 506 -30.14 23.27 2.75
CA SER A 506 -29.04 23.28 3.73
C SER A 506 -27.80 22.48 3.29
N LEU A 507 -27.98 21.47 2.45
CA LEU A 507 -26.91 20.64 1.88
C LEU A 507 -26.47 21.10 0.48
N GLY A 508 -27.07 22.16 -0.07
CA GLY A 508 -26.77 22.65 -1.43
C GLY A 508 -27.09 21.65 -2.54
N ILE A 509 -28.09 20.78 -2.33
CA ILE A 509 -28.53 19.77 -3.29
C ILE A 509 -29.54 20.43 -4.25
N GLU A 510 -29.03 21.07 -5.31
CA GLU A 510 -29.84 21.51 -6.46
C GLU A 510 -30.44 20.29 -7.19
N GLU A 511 -31.56 20.46 -7.90
CA GLU A 511 -32.10 19.41 -8.78
C GLU A 511 -31.04 19.02 -9.83
N ASP A 512 -30.60 17.76 -9.77
CA ASP A 512 -29.65 17.21 -10.72
C ASP A 512 -30.21 17.34 -12.14
N SER A 513 -29.43 17.92 -13.05
CA SER A 513 -29.76 17.92 -14.47
C SER A 513 -29.95 16.48 -14.95
N PRO A 514 -31.06 16.17 -15.67
CA PRO A 514 -31.34 14.81 -16.10
C PRO A 514 -30.18 14.25 -16.91
N ARG A 515 -29.77 13.02 -16.60
CA ARG A 515 -28.67 12.35 -17.31
C ARG A 515 -29.00 12.24 -18.81
N PRO A 516 -28.01 12.44 -19.69
CA PRO A 516 -28.24 12.39 -21.12
C PRO A 516 -28.76 11.02 -21.55
N ALA A 517 -29.75 11.01 -22.45
CA ALA A 517 -30.23 9.80 -23.08
C ALA A 517 -29.14 9.16 -23.95
N LEU A 518 -29.22 7.84 -24.18
CA LEU A 518 -28.36 7.15 -25.12
C LEU A 518 -28.64 7.68 -26.53
N VAL A 519 -27.62 8.19 -27.20
CA VAL A 519 -27.71 8.65 -28.59
C VAL A 519 -26.76 7.82 -29.43
N GLU A 520 -27.29 7.26 -30.52
CA GLU A 520 -26.49 6.47 -31.44
C GLU A 520 -25.68 7.39 -32.37
N THR A 521 -24.36 7.32 -32.25
CA THR A 521 -23.41 7.93 -33.20
C THR A 521 -22.74 6.85 -34.06
N ILE A 522 -22.08 7.26 -35.15
CA ILE A 522 -21.30 6.36 -36.02
C ILE A 522 -20.33 5.51 -35.18
N SER A 523 -19.58 6.14 -34.27
CA SER A 523 -18.63 5.43 -33.41
C SER A 523 -19.30 4.44 -32.45
N THR A 524 -20.50 4.74 -31.92
CA THR A 524 -21.23 3.75 -31.08
C THR A 524 -21.77 2.57 -31.89
N ALA A 525 -22.16 2.78 -33.15
CA ALA A 525 -22.60 1.72 -34.05
C ALA A 525 -21.42 0.81 -34.48
N GLU A 526 -20.24 1.40 -34.72
CA GLU A 526 -18.99 0.66 -34.95
C GLU A 526 -18.64 -0.23 -33.75
N LEU A 527 -18.71 0.30 -32.52
CA LEU A 527 -18.50 -0.49 -31.30
C LEU A 527 -19.48 -1.67 -31.21
N ARG A 528 -20.76 -1.47 -31.52
CA ARG A 528 -21.77 -2.55 -31.49
C ARG A 528 -21.41 -3.67 -32.46
N THR A 529 -21.07 -3.31 -33.69
CA THR A 529 -20.74 -4.25 -34.76
C THR A 529 -19.46 -5.03 -34.43
N ALA A 530 -18.42 -4.34 -33.97
CA ALA A 530 -17.16 -4.95 -33.60
C ALA A 530 -17.30 -5.91 -32.41
N ASN A 531 -18.08 -5.53 -31.39
CA ASN A 531 -18.31 -6.37 -30.21
C ASN A 531 -18.97 -7.71 -30.60
N GLY A 532 -19.96 -7.70 -31.50
CA GLY A 532 -20.56 -8.94 -32.01
C GLY A 532 -19.57 -9.85 -32.75
N LYS A 533 -18.62 -9.27 -33.50
CA LYS A 533 -17.56 -10.02 -34.18
C LYS A 533 -16.53 -10.60 -33.22
N PHE A 534 -16.18 -9.87 -32.15
CA PHE A 534 -15.32 -10.39 -31.08
C PHE A 534 -15.97 -11.55 -30.30
N ASP A 535 -17.28 -11.49 -30.08
CA ASP A 535 -18.02 -12.61 -29.48
C ASP A 535 -17.98 -13.85 -30.38
N LEU A 536 -18.12 -13.68 -31.70
CA LEU A 536 -18.00 -14.77 -32.67
C LEU A 536 -16.59 -15.38 -32.65
N PHE A 537 -15.55 -14.55 -32.73
CA PHE A 537 -14.16 -15.01 -32.65
C PHE A 537 -13.89 -15.81 -31.36
N THR A 538 -14.42 -15.35 -30.23
CA THR A 538 -14.30 -16.07 -28.95
C THR A 538 -14.96 -17.46 -29.01
N LYS A 539 -16.12 -17.58 -29.65
CA LYS A 539 -16.80 -18.87 -29.85
C LYS A 539 -15.97 -19.81 -30.75
N GLU A 540 -15.40 -19.29 -31.83
CA GLU A 540 -14.55 -20.05 -32.76
C GLU A 540 -13.30 -20.61 -32.07
N VAL A 541 -12.56 -19.76 -31.34
CA VAL A 541 -11.37 -20.18 -30.58
C VAL A 541 -11.73 -21.24 -29.53
N ASN A 542 -12.84 -21.06 -28.81
CA ASN A 542 -13.29 -22.03 -27.81
C ASN A 542 -13.68 -23.37 -28.43
N ALA A 543 -14.37 -23.37 -29.57
CA ALA A 543 -14.69 -24.61 -30.30
C ALA A 543 -13.42 -25.34 -30.73
N ALA A 544 -12.38 -24.61 -31.16
CA ALA A 544 -11.09 -25.19 -31.50
C ALA A 544 -10.35 -25.77 -30.27
N PHE A 545 -10.39 -25.07 -29.12
CA PHE A 545 -9.86 -25.62 -27.87
C PHE A 545 -10.58 -26.90 -27.43
N GLU A 546 -11.90 -26.96 -27.57
CA GLU A 546 -12.69 -28.14 -27.22
C GLU A 546 -12.38 -29.32 -28.14
N LYS A 547 -12.28 -29.09 -29.46
CA LYS A 547 -11.91 -30.10 -30.45
C LYS A 547 -10.58 -30.79 -30.12
N GLU A 548 -9.58 -30.02 -29.68
CA GLU A 548 -8.25 -30.54 -29.32
C GLU A 548 -8.09 -30.92 -27.84
N LYS A 549 -9.17 -30.80 -27.07
CA LYS A 549 -9.19 -31.04 -25.62
C LYS A 549 -8.12 -30.22 -24.89
N ILE A 550 -7.97 -28.95 -25.26
CA ILE A 550 -7.06 -27.99 -24.61
C ILE A 550 -7.79 -27.42 -23.39
N PRO A 551 -7.19 -27.43 -22.18
CA PRO A 551 -7.87 -26.99 -20.95
C PRO A 551 -7.88 -25.47 -20.79
N LEU A 552 -8.23 -24.75 -21.85
CA LEU A 552 -8.35 -23.30 -21.90
C LEU A 552 -9.78 -22.90 -22.28
N LYS A 553 -10.16 -21.68 -21.90
CA LYS A 553 -11.36 -21.01 -22.40
C LYS A 553 -11.04 -19.53 -22.61
N LEU A 554 -11.28 -19.02 -23.80
CA LEU A 554 -11.24 -17.60 -24.08
C LEU A 554 -12.58 -16.97 -23.67
N ARG A 555 -12.51 -15.81 -23.01
CA ARG A 555 -13.66 -14.96 -22.72
C ARG A 555 -13.36 -13.54 -23.19
N ASN A 556 -14.38 -12.80 -23.55
CA ASN A 556 -14.25 -11.39 -23.90
C ASN A 556 -15.35 -10.55 -23.24
N PHE A 557 -15.05 -9.28 -23.08
CA PHE A 557 -15.97 -8.19 -22.83
C PHE A 557 -15.63 -7.09 -23.81
N ALA A 558 -16.50 -6.88 -24.81
CA ALA A 558 -16.20 -6.03 -25.96
C ALA A 558 -14.85 -6.45 -26.59
N ASN A 559 -13.93 -5.50 -26.77
CA ASN A 559 -12.60 -5.73 -27.33
C ASN A 559 -11.55 -6.19 -26.30
N THR A 560 -11.94 -6.45 -25.05
CA THR A 560 -11.07 -6.93 -23.99
C THR A 560 -11.23 -8.44 -23.83
N PHE A 561 -10.13 -9.18 -23.90
CA PHE A 561 -10.10 -10.63 -23.85
C PHE A 561 -9.37 -11.14 -22.61
N THR A 562 -9.73 -12.34 -22.16
CA THR A 562 -9.06 -13.03 -21.08
C THR A 562 -9.11 -14.54 -21.24
N LEU A 563 -8.03 -15.23 -20.88
CA LEU A 563 -7.95 -16.69 -20.85
C LEU A 563 -8.24 -17.23 -19.46
N ASP A 564 -9.18 -18.15 -19.39
CA ASP A 564 -9.45 -19.00 -18.23
C ASP A 564 -8.72 -20.33 -18.39
N PHE A 565 -7.95 -20.70 -17.37
CA PHE A 565 -7.25 -21.98 -17.30
C PHE A 565 -8.12 -22.98 -16.54
N LYS A 566 -8.62 -24.01 -17.24
CA LYS A 566 -9.47 -25.04 -16.63
C LYS A 566 -8.68 -26.02 -15.75
N CYS A 567 -7.38 -26.16 -16.02
CA CYS A 567 -6.46 -27.01 -15.28
C CYS A 567 -5.78 -26.27 -14.11
N ASP A 568 -5.72 -26.89 -12.94
CA ASP A 568 -5.03 -26.37 -11.76
C ASP A 568 -3.51 -26.56 -11.81
N SER A 569 -2.86 -25.97 -12.81
CA SER A 569 -1.41 -26.06 -13.01
C SER A 569 -0.66 -24.85 -12.46
N LEU A 570 0.48 -25.10 -11.79
CA LEU A 570 1.42 -24.06 -11.39
C LEU A 570 2.01 -23.29 -12.59
N TYR A 571 2.07 -23.93 -13.75
CA TYR A 571 2.79 -23.45 -14.94
C TYR A 571 1.90 -22.68 -15.93
N ASN A 572 0.66 -22.36 -15.58
CA ASN A 572 -0.29 -21.65 -16.46
C ASN A 572 0.29 -20.34 -17.05
N SER A 573 1.14 -19.62 -16.31
CA SER A 573 1.81 -18.41 -16.81
C SER A 573 2.78 -18.66 -17.98
N MET A 574 3.25 -19.91 -18.18
CA MET A 574 4.12 -20.27 -19.31
C MET A 574 3.40 -20.24 -20.66
N PHE A 575 2.07 -20.16 -20.68
CA PHE A 575 1.31 -20.04 -21.92
C PHE A 575 1.73 -18.82 -22.75
N VAL A 576 2.09 -17.72 -22.10
CA VAL A 576 2.54 -16.49 -22.78
C VAL A 576 3.85 -16.73 -23.55
N GLN A 577 4.78 -17.51 -23.00
CA GLN A 577 6.02 -17.87 -23.71
C GLN A 577 5.73 -18.77 -24.93
N HIS A 578 4.74 -19.66 -24.84
CA HIS A 578 4.31 -20.45 -25.99
C HIS A 578 3.63 -19.58 -27.06
N LEU A 579 2.86 -18.56 -26.70
CA LEU A 579 2.32 -17.59 -27.67
C LEU A 579 3.43 -16.84 -28.40
N ILE A 580 4.45 -16.37 -27.67
CA ILE A 580 5.61 -15.67 -28.24
C ILE A 580 6.35 -16.59 -29.22
N ALA A 581 6.60 -17.83 -28.84
CA ALA A 581 7.19 -18.86 -29.71
C ALA A 581 6.39 -19.10 -31.00
N ASN A 582 5.08 -18.84 -30.99
CA ASN A 582 4.19 -18.93 -32.15
C ASN A 582 3.92 -17.56 -32.82
N ASN A 583 4.91 -16.65 -32.81
CA ASN A 583 4.86 -15.34 -33.47
C ASN A 583 3.75 -14.39 -32.98
N VAL A 584 3.37 -14.47 -31.70
CA VAL A 584 2.43 -13.52 -31.08
C VAL A 584 3.16 -12.60 -30.13
N PHE A 585 3.19 -11.30 -30.43
CA PHE A 585 3.75 -10.27 -29.57
C PHE A 585 2.74 -9.83 -28.51
N VAL A 586 3.17 -9.80 -27.25
CA VAL A 586 2.34 -9.45 -26.10
C VAL A 586 2.99 -8.29 -25.33
N THR A 587 2.34 -7.12 -25.34
CA THR A 587 2.90 -5.83 -24.82
C THR A 587 3.11 -5.73 -23.31
N ASN A 588 2.43 -6.57 -22.53
CA ASN A 588 2.46 -6.61 -21.07
C ASN A 588 2.01 -8.00 -20.62
N GLN A 589 2.87 -8.78 -19.99
CA GLN A 589 2.57 -10.17 -19.69
C GLN A 589 1.71 -10.31 -18.45
N SER A 590 0.41 -10.07 -18.62
CA SER A 590 -0.58 -10.74 -17.78
C SER A 590 -0.68 -12.20 -18.23
N THR A 591 -1.04 -13.10 -17.33
CA THR A 591 -1.16 -14.54 -17.61
C THR A 591 -2.33 -14.89 -18.55
N GLY A 592 -3.01 -13.92 -19.15
CA GLY A 592 -4.06 -14.23 -20.13
C GLY A 592 -5.00 -13.10 -20.55
N LYS A 593 -4.87 -11.86 -20.06
CA LYS A 593 -5.69 -10.72 -20.51
C LYS A 593 -5.01 -9.97 -21.66
N PHE A 594 -5.77 -9.52 -22.65
CA PHE A 594 -5.30 -8.65 -23.73
C PHE A 594 -6.47 -7.87 -24.35
N ASN A 595 -6.19 -6.97 -25.30
CA ASN A 595 -7.17 -6.21 -26.05
C ASN A 595 -6.84 -6.31 -27.54
N LEU A 596 -7.89 -6.29 -28.36
CA LEU A 596 -7.78 -6.16 -29.81
C LEU A 596 -8.33 -4.78 -30.23
N LEU A 597 -7.74 -4.21 -31.27
CA LEU A 597 -8.30 -3.02 -31.93
C LEU A 597 -9.49 -3.41 -32.78
N LEU A 598 -10.40 -2.46 -33.03
CA LEU A 598 -11.55 -2.67 -33.90
C LEU A 598 -11.17 -3.15 -35.32
N ASP A 599 -9.97 -2.82 -35.80
CA ASP A 599 -9.48 -3.25 -37.13
C ASP A 599 -9.42 -4.77 -37.31
N TRP A 600 -9.21 -5.52 -36.21
CA TRP A 600 -9.27 -6.99 -36.22
C TRP A 600 -10.61 -7.56 -36.71
N THR A 601 -11.66 -6.74 -36.71
CA THR A 601 -13.01 -7.12 -37.12
C THR A 601 -13.31 -6.81 -38.58
N THR A 602 -12.39 -6.13 -39.28
CA THR A 602 -12.52 -5.82 -40.70
C THR A 602 -12.22 -7.04 -41.56
N ALA A 603 -12.83 -7.13 -42.74
CA ALA A 603 -12.65 -8.25 -43.67
C ALA A 603 -11.20 -8.38 -44.17
N LYS A 604 -10.47 -7.25 -44.22
CA LYS A 604 -9.05 -7.19 -44.60
C LYS A 604 -8.19 -8.07 -43.70
N HIS A 605 -8.52 -8.16 -42.41
CA HIS A 605 -7.71 -8.82 -41.38
C HIS A 605 -8.23 -10.21 -40.99
N ASP A 606 -9.05 -10.83 -41.85
CA ASP A 606 -9.57 -12.19 -41.64
C ASP A 606 -8.45 -13.24 -41.64
N GLY A 607 -7.38 -13.01 -42.41
CA GLY A 607 -6.20 -13.87 -42.46
C GLY A 607 -5.44 -13.88 -41.13
N GLU A 608 -5.10 -12.69 -40.63
CA GLU A 608 -4.41 -12.45 -39.36
C GLU A 608 -5.23 -13.00 -38.20
N ARG A 609 -6.56 -12.84 -38.23
CA ARG A 609 -7.46 -13.40 -37.21
C ARG A 609 -7.45 -14.93 -37.20
N LYS A 610 -7.41 -15.58 -38.37
CA LYS A 610 -7.24 -17.05 -38.47
C LYS A 610 -5.85 -17.51 -38.01
N GLN A 611 -4.79 -16.75 -38.32
CA GLN A 611 -3.45 -17.02 -37.84
C GLN A 611 -3.38 -16.92 -36.31
N LEU A 612 -4.04 -15.91 -35.73
CA LEU A 612 -4.12 -15.74 -34.28
C LEU A 612 -4.83 -16.92 -33.60
N LEU A 613 -5.97 -17.37 -34.14
CA LEU A 613 -6.65 -18.59 -33.66
C LEU A 613 -5.70 -19.79 -33.72
N THR A 614 -5.02 -19.98 -34.85
CA THR A 614 -4.07 -21.09 -35.05
C THR A 614 -2.92 -21.03 -34.03
N ALA A 615 -2.41 -19.83 -33.73
CA ALA A 615 -1.36 -19.62 -32.73
C ALA A 615 -1.85 -19.98 -31.32
N PHE A 616 -3.06 -19.57 -30.94
CA PHE A 616 -3.65 -19.95 -29.64
C PHE A 616 -3.78 -21.47 -29.48
N VAL A 617 -4.30 -22.16 -30.50
CA VAL A 617 -4.49 -23.61 -30.48
C VAL A 617 -3.15 -24.32 -30.45
N THR A 618 -2.19 -23.90 -31.29
CA THR A 618 -0.85 -24.52 -31.35
C THR A 618 -0.08 -24.32 -30.06
N ALA A 619 -0.09 -23.12 -29.47
CA ALA A 619 0.50 -22.87 -28.15
C ALA A 619 -0.13 -23.75 -27.05
N GLY A 620 -1.47 -23.91 -27.08
CA GLY A 620 -2.19 -24.75 -26.13
C GLY A 620 -1.86 -26.23 -26.28
N ARG A 621 -1.74 -26.71 -27.52
CA ARG A 621 -1.32 -28.08 -27.85
C ARG A 621 0.11 -28.35 -27.39
N GLN A 622 1.06 -27.49 -27.74
CA GLN A 622 2.46 -27.60 -27.32
C GLN A 622 2.56 -27.65 -25.79
N MET A 623 1.89 -26.73 -25.09
CA MET A 623 1.93 -26.69 -23.62
C MET A 623 1.33 -27.96 -22.98
N LYS A 624 0.29 -28.54 -23.60
CA LYS A 624 -0.31 -29.82 -23.18
C LYS A 624 0.65 -30.99 -23.38
N GLU A 625 1.21 -31.13 -24.58
CA GLU A 625 2.14 -32.21 -24.95
C GLU A 625 3.41 -32.17 -24.10
N ARG A 626 3.91 -30.97 -23.82
CA ARG A 626 5.08 -30.69 -22.97
C ARG A 626 4.83 -30.90 -21.47
N GLY A 627 3.62 -31.32 -21.06
CA GLY A 627 3.31 -31.69 -19.68
C GLY A 627 3.10 -30.53 -18.71
N PHE A 628 2.85 -29.32 -19.21
CA PHE A 628 2.58 -28.15 -18.36
C PHE A 628 1.11 -28.02 -17.96
N PHE A 629 0.17 -28.63 -18.69
CA PHE A 629 -1.24 -28.76 -18.26
C PHE A 629 -1.48 -30.04 -17.45
N VAL A 630 -0.82 -30.14 -16.31
CA VAL A 630 -1.01 -31.22 -15.35
C VAL A 630 -1.47 -30.62 -14.02
N GLU A 631 -2.48 -31.24 -13.41
CA GLU A 631 -3.02 -30.83 -12.11
C GLU A 631 -1.94 -30.91 -11.03
N LYS A 632 -1.77 -29.83 -10.26
CA LYS A 632 -0.85 -29.80 -9.13
C LYS A 632 -1.33 -30.81 -8.06
N LYS A 633 -0.44 -31.68 -7.58
CA LYS A 633 -0.78 -32.64 -6.51
C LYS A 633 -0.65 -31.97 -5.14
N LYS A 634 0.57 -31.55 -4.81
CA LYS A 634 0.88 -30.87 -3.55
C LYS A 634 2.10 -29.99 -3.75
N MET A 635 1.94 -28.70 -3.46
CA MET A 635 3.07 -27.77 -3.45
C MET A 635 4.10 -28.20 -2.41
N GLN A 636 5.37 -28.24 -2.81
CA GLN A 636 6.49 -28.57 -1.94
C GLN A 636 6.86 -27.39 -1.01
N PHE A 637 5.91 -26.96 -0.16
CA PHE A 637 6.08 -25.82 0.75
C PHE A 637 7.27 -25.97 1.69
N PHE A 638 7.59 -27.19 2.13
CA PHE A 638 8.77 -27.42 2.98
C PHE A 638 10.07 -27.09 2.25
N LEU A 639 10.19 -27.46 0.96
CA LEU A 639 11.37 -27.13 0.15
C LEU A 639 11.50 -25.60 -0.01
N LEU A 640 10.37 -24.93 -0.26
CA LEU A 640 10.31 -23.49 -0.41
C LEU A 640 10.68 -22.77 0.90
N ALA A 641 10.07 -23.17 2.02
CA ALA A 641 10.33 -22.62 3.35
C ALA A 641 11.79 -22.84 3.77
N LYS A 642 12.32 -24.06 3.57
CA LYS A 642 13.73 -24.38 3.80
C LYS A 642 14.64 -23.46 3.00
N LYS A 643 14.37 -23.26 1.71
CA LYS A 643 15.19 -22.40 0.84
C LYS A 643 15.12 -20.94 1.24
N PHE A 644 13.93 -20.43 1.57
CA PHE A 644 13.77 -19.07 2.07
C PHE A 644 14.53 -18.87 3.37
N LEU A 645 14.41 -19.79 4.33
CA LEU A 645 15.15 -19.75 5.57
C LEU A 645 16.66 -19.76 5.35
N PHE A 646 17.20 -20.69 4.55
CA PHE A 646 18.65 -20.73 4.27
C PHE A 646 19.14 -19.50 3.48
N SER A 647 18.32 -18.97 2.57
CA SER A 647 18.67 -17.75 1.82
C SER A 647 18.74 -16.55 2.75
N TYR A 648 17.76 -16.43 3.65
CA TYR A 648 17.74 -15.39 4.68
C TYR A 648 18.91 -15.52 5.64
N LEU A 649 19.12 -16.71 6.23
CA LEU A 649 20.26 -16.97 7.13
C LEU A 649 21.59 -16.66 6.47
N ARG A 650 21.74 -16.96 5.17
CA ARG A 650 22.94 -16.63 4.42
C ARG A 650 23.09 -15.13 4.19
N ILE A 651 22.02 -14.37 4.00
CA ILE A 651 22.09 -12.90 3.91
C ILE A 651 22.49 -12.31 5.25
N CYS A 652 21.85 -12.74 6.34
CA CYS A 652 22.27 -12.33 7.69
C CYS A 652 23.74 -12.68 7.92
N TYR A 653 24.18 -13.87 7.52
CA TYR A 653 25.60 -14.24 7.59
C TYR A 653 26.48 -13.34 6.73
N ASP A 654 26.19 -13.18 5.44
CA ASP A 654 26.97 -12.36 4.50
C ASP A 654 27.05 -10.90 5.01
N GLN A 655 25.95 -10.36 5.56
CA GLN A 655 25.88 -9.03 6.17
C GLN A 655 26.68 -8.94 7.47
N ILE A 656 26.52 -9.91 8.40
CA ILE A 656 27.29 -9.97 9.64
C ILE A 656 28.79 -10.07 9.34
N MET A 657 29.18 -10.87 8.35
CA MET A 657 30.60 -11.02 7.96
C MET A 657 31.15 -9.73 7.33
N GLU A 658 30.35 -9.03 6.52
CA GLU A 658 30.74 -7.73 5.97
C GLU A 658 30.83 -6.66 7.08
N ASP A 659 29.88 -6.64 8.01
CA ASP A 659 29.90 -5.76 9.18
C ASP A 659 31.14 -6.02 10.04
N LYS A 660 31.54 -7.30 10.19
CA LYS A 660 32.77 -7.71 10.89
C LYS A 660 34.02 -7.25 10.16
N ARG A 661 34.09 -7.46 8.84
CA ARG A 661 35.22 -7.00 8.02
C ARG A 661 35.43 -5.48 8.16
N ILE A 662 34.36 -4.70 8.04
CA ILE A 662 34.38 -3.26 8.23
C ILE A 662 34.82 -2.92 9.66
N ASP A 663 34.32 -3.62 10.67
CA ASP A 663 34.68 -3.40 12.08
C ASP A 663 36.15 -3.70 12.37
N ILE A 664 36.73 -4.73 11.76
CA ILE A 664 38.16 -5.05 11.89
C ILE A 664 39.03 -3.96 11.25
N GLU A 665 38.68 -3.51 10.04
CA GLU A 665 39.43 -2.48 9.29
C GLU A 665 39.29 -1.06 9.87
N VAL A 666 38.23 -0.79 10.63
CA VAL A 666 37.91 0.55 11.16
C VAL A 666 38.15 0.69 12.65
N SER A 667 37.77 -0.33 13.43
CA SER A 667 37.70 -0.27 14.89
C SER A 667 38.64 -1.26 15.57
N HIS A 668 39.51 -1.96 14.82
CA HIS A 668 40.51 -2.85 15.39
C HIS A 668 41.86 -2.58 14.72
N ASN A 669 42.31 -1.34 14.72
CA ASN A 669 43.51 -0.94 13.97
C ASN A 669 44.79 -1.06 14.81
N HIS A 670 44.66 -1.07 16.14
CA HIS A 670 45.81 -1.16 17.03
C HIS A 670 46.14 -2.63 17.39
N PRO A 671 47.41 -3.07 17.29
CA PRO A 671 47.83 -4.42 17.69
C PRO A 671 47.42 -4.83 19.12
N VAL A 672 47.42 -3.89 20.07
CA VAL A 672 46.98 -4.11 21.46
C VAL A 672 45.49 -4.40 21.55
N ASN A 673 44.65 -3.69 20.78
CA ASN A 673 43.21 -3.95 20.76
C ASN A 673 42.91 -5.34 20.17
N LYS A 674 43.58 -5.70 19.06
CA LYS A 674 43.50 -7.06 18.48
C LYS A 674 43.94 -8.14 19.46
N PHE A 675 45.04 -7.91 20.20
CA PHE A 675 45.52 -8.81 21.25
C PHE A 675 44.50 -8.99 22.39
N THR A 676 43.87 -7.89 22.86
CA THR A 676 42.84 -7.97 23.92
C THR A 676 41.56 -8.66 23.46
N HIS A 677 41.15 -8.48 22.19
CA HIS A 677 40.03 -9.21 21.58
C HIS A 677 40.36 -10.71 21.45
N PHE A 678 41.57 -11.07 21.01
CA PHE A 678 41.99 -12.48 20.95
C PHE A 678 41.91 -13.17 22.32
N TRP A 679 42.59 -12.63 23.34
CA TRP A 679 42.66 -13.29 24.64
C TRP A 679 41.32 -13.26 25.39
N SER A 680 40.57 -12.16 25.32
CA SER A 680 39.21 -12.15 25.91
C SER A 680 38.31 -13.21 25.29
N SER A 681 38.45 -13.48 23.99
CA SER A 681 37.72 -14.53 23.28
C SER A 681 38.10 -15.94 23.72
N VAL A 682 39.41 -16.20 23.86
CA VAL A 682 39.91 -17.48 24.41
C VAL A 682 39.29 -17.74 25.78
N PHE A 683 39.32 -16.73 26.68
CA PHE A 683 38.77 -16.89 28.02
C PHE A 683 37.23 -17.03 28.02
N MET A 684 36.51 -16.31 27.15
CA MET A 684 35.07 -16.49 27.00
C MET A 684 34.70 -17.91 26.58
N ILE A 685 35.40 -18.46 25.57
CA ILE A 685 35.08 -19.78 25.03
C ILE A 685 35.42 -20.88 26.03
N LEU A 686 36.62 -20.85 26.62
CA LEU A 686 37.12 -21.92 27.48
C LEU A 686 36.50 -21.94 28.89
N PHE A 687 36.08 -20.78 29.39
CA PHE A 687 35.62 -20.66 30.78
C PHE A 687 34.19 -20.16 30.85
N ALA A 688 33.86 -19.00 30.29
CA ALA A 688 32.52 -18.44 30.43
C ALA A 688 31.44 -19.35 29.79
N TYR A 689 31.63 -19.73 28.53
CA TYR A 689 30.66 -20.56 27.79
C TYR A 689 30.65 -22.00 28.26
N THR A 690 31.81 -22.55 28.65
CA THR A 690 31.88 -23.90 29.22
C THR A 690 31.19 -23.96 30.59
N TYR A 691 31.38 -22.96 31.46
CA TYR A 691 30.70 -22.90 32.76
C TYR A 691 29.19 -22.74 32.59
N ILE A 692 28.72 -21.86 31.69
CA ILE A 692 27.29 -21.66 31.43
C ILE A 692 26.65 -22.90 30.76
N GLY A 693 27.27 -23.40 29.69
CA GLY A 693 26.64 -24.38 28.79
C GLY A 693 26.88 -25.84 29.16
N TYR A 694 28.05 -26.17 29.70
CA TYR A 694 28.41 -27.57 30.00
C TYR A 694 28.26 -27.91 31.48
N PHE A 695 28.66 -27.01 32.39
CA PHE A 695 28.58 -27.25 33.83
C PHE A 695 27.32 -26.69 34.51
N GLY A 696 26.55 -25.84 33.82
CA GLY A 696 25.37 -25.18 34.38
C GLY A 696 25.68 -24.18 35.50
N TRP A 697 26.94 -23.73 35.60
CA TRP A 697 27.41 -22.77 36.59
C TRP A 697 27.18 -21.36 36.07
N TYR A 698 25.92 -20.93 36.11
CA TYR A 698 25.49 -19.67 35.52
C TYR A 698 26.17 -18.47 36.16
N LYS A 699 26.29 -18.45 37.50
CA LYS A 699 26.89 -17.34 38.24
C LYS A 699 28.36 -17.14 37.87
N GLU A 700 29.16 -18.20 37.95
CA GLU A 700 30.59 -18.20 37.68
C GLU A 700 30.84 -17.91 36.20
N GLY A 701 30.08 -18.53 35.31
CA GLY A 701 30.21 -18.34 33.88
C GLY A 701 29.86 -16.92 33.42
N PHE A 702 28.80 -16.32 33.95
CA PHE A 702 28.48 -14.90 33.66
C PHE A 702 29.50 -13.94 34.28
N LEU A 703 30.07 -14.25 35.45
CA LEU A 703 31.13 -13.42 36.03
C LEU A 703 32.38 -13.42 35.15
N VAL A 704 32.80 -14.59 34.66
CA VAL A 704 33.91 -14.70 33.72
C VAL A 704 33.58 -13.99 32.40
N PHE A 705 32.34 -14.11 31.89
CA PHE A 705 31.87 -13.35 30.73
C PHE A 705 32.01 -11.83 30.94
N LEU A 706 31.58 -11.30 32.08
CA LEU A 706 31.71 -9.87 32.40
C LEU A 706 33.18 -9.41 32.46
N ILE A 707 34.05 -10.17 33.14
CA ILE A 707 35.48 -9.83 33.26
C ILE A 707 36.17 -9.81 31.90
N THR A 708 35.94 -10.85 31.10
CA THR A 708 36.49 -10.96 29.75
C THR A 708 35.90 -9.89 28.81
N HIS A 709 34.64 -9.50 29.00
CA HIS A 709 34.04 -8.40 28.25
C HIS A 709 34.65 -7.05 28.62
N VAL A 710 35.02 -6.83 29.89
CA VAL A 710 35.79 -5.63 30.29
C VAL A 710 37.15 -5.60 29.61
N LEU A 711 37.88 -6.72 29.59
CA LEU A 711 39.16 -6.81 28.88
C LEU A 711 39.01 -6.52 27.38
N ARG A 712 37.94 -7.05 26.77
CA ARG A 712 37.57 -6.79 25.38
C ARG A 712 37.30 -5.30 25.11
N GLN A 713 36.58 -4.61 26.00
CA GLN A 713 36.25 -3.19 25.83
C GLN A 713 37.41 -2.25 26.19
N ALA A 714 38.37 -2.69 27.02
CA ALA A 714 39.51 -1.88 27.43
C ALA A 714 40.40 -1.49 26.24
N GLY A 715 40.59 -2.38 25.26
CA GLY A 715 41.33 -2.09 24.04
C GLY A 715 40.76 -0.90 23.26
N HIS A 716 39.43 -0.85 23.09
CA HIS A 716 38.75 0.29 22.49
C HIS A 716 38.80 1.56 23.35
N PHE A 717 38.83 1.45 24.67
CA PHE A 717 38.85 2.62 25.57
C PHE A 717 40.22 3.29 25.61
N PHE A 718 41.30 2.49 25.64
CA PHE A 718 42.65 3.00 25.83
C PHE A 718 43.42 3.23 24.52
N TYR A 719 43.19 2.44 23.47
CA TYR A 719 44.09 2.41 22.32
C TYR A 719 43.47 2.89 21.00
N GLU A 720 42.17 3.19 20.97
CA GLU A 720 41.47 3.57 19.74
C GLU A 720 40.47 4.70 19.93
N LYS A 721 40.47 5.67 19.01
CA LYS A 721 39.47 6.72 18.97
C LYS A 721 38.35 6.32 18.00
N GLN A 722 37.14 6.09 18.51
CA GLN A 722 36.00 5.72 17.67
C GLN A 722 35.55 6.90 16.78
N ASP A 723 35.38 6.62 15.49
CA ASP A 723 34.96 7.60 14.49
C ASP A 723 33.45 7.92 14.59
N ARG A 724 33.10 9.18 14.36
CA ARG A 724 31.73 9.74 14.46
C ARG A 724 30.94 9.66 13.16
N ASN A 725 31.48 9.02 12.12
CA ASN A 725 30.80 8.89 10.85
C ASN A 725 29.43 8.19 11.03
N TYR A 726 28.37 8.80 10.47
CA TYR A 726 26.99 8.35 10.58
C TYR A 726 26.78 6.90 10.14
N GLU A 727 27.54 6.43 9.14
CA GLU A 727 27.48 5.03 8.71
C GLU A 727 28.13 4.07 9.70
N LYS A 728 29.18 4.48 10.42
CA LYS A 728 29.78 3.68 11.49
C LYS A 728 28.83 3.51 12.68
N LEU A 729 28.01 4.52 12.97
CA LEU A 729 26.94 4.42 13.97
C LEU A 729 25.90 3.32 13.62
N LYS A 730 25.67 3.03 12.32
CA LYS A 730 24.74 1.96 11.85
C LYS A 730 25.19 0.53 12.21
N PHE A 731 26.45 0.33 12.56
CA PHE A 731 27.01 -0.96 12.99
C PHE A 731 27.08 -1.10 14.52
N GLY A 732 26.46 -0.17 15.27
CA GLY A 732 26.42 -0.18 16.74
C GLY A 732 27.58 0.57 17.42
N HIS A 733 28.31 1.41 16.69
CA HIS A 733 29.48 2.13 17.21
C HIS A 733 29.11 3.48 17.87
N LYS A 734 28.43 3.46 19.02
CA LYS A 734 28.20 4.67 19.82
C LYS A 734 29.28 4.84 20.89
N ASP A 735 30.15 5.83 20.75
CA ASP A 735 31.25 6.16 21.69
C ASP A 735 30.75 6.31 23.15
N GLY A 736 29.65 7.04 23.35
CA GLY A 736 29.06 7.24 24.69
C GLY A 736 28.49 5.95 25.30
N SER A 737 28.02 5.03 24.47
CA SER A 737 27.31 3.82 24.91
C SER A 737 28.27 2.71 25.36
N LYS A 738 29.41 2.54 24.70
CA LYS A 738 30.47 1.59 25.11
C LYS A 738 31.18 2.05 26.37
N LYS A 739 31.40 3.36 26.51
CA LYS A 739 31.87 3.99 27.75
C LYS A 739 30.86 3.81 28.89
N ALA A 740 29.57 4.03 28.63
CA ALA A 740 28.51 3.78 29.60
C ALA A 740 28.37 2.30 29.98
N ALA A 741 28.59 1.37 29.04
CA ALA A 741 28.60 -0.07 29.31
C ALA A 741 29.78 -0.48 30.19
N ALA A 742 30.99 0.02 29.91
CA ALA A 742 32.17 -0.23 30.75
C ALA A 742 31.98 0.31 32.18
N VAL A 743 31.47 1.54 32.31
CA VAL A 743 31.10 2.14 33.61
C VAL A 743 29.97 1.36 34.28
N GLY A 744 28.97 0.92 33.53
CA GLY A 744 27.85 0.12 33.99
C GLY A 744 28.26 -1.26 34.49
N ILE A 745 29.22 -1.92 33.83
CA ILE A 745 29.79 -3.20 34.26
C ILE A 745 30.63 -2.99 35.53
N ALA A 746 31.47 -1.95 35.59
CA ALA A 746 32.22 -1.62 36.79
C ALA A 746 31.30 -1.31 37.97
N ALA A 747 30.20 -0.58 37.73
CA ALA A 747 29.16 -0.32 38.72
C ALA A 747 28.41 -1.60 39.12
N ALA A 748 28.09 -2.50 38.19
CA ALA A 748 27.44 -3.78 38.49
C ALA A 748 28.34 -4.69 39.33
N ILE A 749 29.65 -4.74 39.04
CA ILE A 749 30.65 -5.45 39.86
C ILE A 749 30.74 -4.82 41.25
N TYR A 750 30.76 -3.48 41.34
CA TYR A 750 30.73 -2.78 42.62
C TYR A 750 29.46 -3.10 43.42
N VAL A 751 28.28 -3.04 42.79
CA VAL A 751 27.01 -3.38 43.43
C VAL A 751 26.98 -4.86 43.82
N PHE A 752 27.55 -5.77 43.04
CA PHE A 752 27.67 -7.19 43.40
C PHE A 752 28.53 -7.40 44.65
N VAL A 753 29.72 -6.80 44.69
CA VAL A 753 30.65 -6.90 45.82
C VAL A 753 30.02 -6.34 47.10
N TYR A 754 29.26 -5.26 46.99
CA TYR A 754 28.59 -4.60 48.12
C TYR A 754 27.10 -4.93 48.22
N LEU A 755 26.62 -5.98 47.53
CA LEU A 755 25.19 -6.26 47.33
C LEU A 755 24.44 -6.38 48.65
N LYS A 756 25.02 -7.13 49.61
CA LYS A 756 24.44 -7.30 50.95
C LYS A 756 24.33 -5.96 51.68
N SER A 757 25.38 -5.15 51.66
CA SER A 757 25.39 -3.84 52.33
C SER A 757 24.43 -2.85 51.67
N ILE A 758 24.34 -2.86 50.34
CA ILE A 758 23.43 -2.01 49.57
C ILE A 758 21.98 -2.43 49.78
N LEU A 759 21.66 -3.73 49.72
CA LEU A 759 20.32 -4.26 49.98
C LEU A 759 19.88 -3.99 51.43
N VAL A 760 20.79 -4.10 52.40
CA VAL A 760 20.51 -3.68 53.79
C VAL A 760 20.20 -2.19 53.83
N SER A 761 20.99 -1.34 53.18
CA SER A 761 20.73 0.11 53.12
C SER A 761 19.41 0.45 52.43
N ILE A 762 19.09 -0.16 51.29
CA ILE A 762 17.85 0.05 50.54
C ILE A 762 16.65 -0.45 51.32
N ASN A 763 16.70 -1.66 51.89
CA ASN A 763 15.62 -2.19 52.72
C ASN A 763 15.45 -1.36 54.00
N THR A 764 16.52 -0.82 54.58
CA THR A 764 16.44 0.10 55.72
C THR A 764 15.79 1.43 55.32
N THR A 765 16.13 1.95 54.14
CA THR A 765 15.61 3.23 53.61
C THR A 765 14.15 3.12 53.15
N LEU A 766 13.78 2.05 52.45
CA LEU A 766 12.40 1.75 52.08
C LEU A 766 11.57 1.32 53.29
N GLY A 767 12.18 0.65 54.26
CA GLY A 767 11.58 0.34 55.55
C GLY A 767 11.24 1.61 56.34
N THR A 768 12.16 2.59 56.38
CA THR A 768 11.91 3.91 56.98
C THR A 768 10.87 4.72 56.19
N TRP A 769 10.88 4.66 54.85
CA TRP A 769 9.86 5.32 54.00
C TRP A 769 8.47 4.69 54.15
N ARG A 770 8.40 3.35 54.27
CA ARG A 770 7.18 2.62 54.59
C ARG A 770 6.68 3.00 55.98
N ASN A 771 7.56 3.04 56.98
CA ASN A 771 7.20 3.47 58.32
C ASN A 771 6.68 4.91 58.29
N PHE A 772 7.22 5.79 57.47
CA PHE A 772 6.72 7.16 57.26
C PHE A 772 5.34 7.20 56.59
N VAL A 773 5.12 6.49 55.47
CA VAL A 773 3.83 6.39 54.77
C VAL A 773 2.76 5.67 55.61
N TRP A 774 3.17 4.72 56.43
CA TRP A 774 2.29 4.00 57.34
C TRP A 774 1.99 4.81 58.61
N LEU A 775 2.96 5.53 59.20
CA LEU A 775 2.71 6.56 60.23
C LEU A 775 1.72 7.61 59.73
N TYR A 776 1.83 8.02 58.46
CA TYR A 776 0.86 8.91 57.82
C TYR A 776 -0.53 8.24 57.73
N ARG A 777 -0.62 6.97 57.31
CA ARG A 777 -1.89 6.23 57.23
C ARG A 777 -2.50 5.82 58.57
N VAL A 778 -1.75 5.76 59.66
CA VAL A 778 -2.21 5.27 60.98
C VAL A 778 -2.32 6.38 62.01
N SER A 779 -1.62 7.51 61.83
CA SER A 779 -1.74 8.67 62.71
C SER A 779 -2.68 9.73 62.14
N PHE A 780 -2.62 9.99 60.82
CA PHE A 780 -3.39 11.08 60.20
C PHE A 780 -4.77 10.62 59.69
N LEU A 781 -4.85 9.43 59.10
CA LEU A 781 -6.11 8.91 58.55
C LEU A 781 -7.12 8.50 59.65
N PRO A 782 -6.73 7.86 60.77
CA PRO A 782 -7.66 7.54 61.85
C PRO A 782 -8.08 8.78 62.65
N PHE A 783 -7.19 9.75 62.82
CA PHE A 783 -7.53 11.08 63.38
C PHE A 783 -8.59 11.80 62.53
N MET A 784 -8.52 11.69 61.20
CA MET A 784 -9.60 12.17 60.31
C MET A 784 -10.88 11.33 60.40
N MET A 785 -10.78 10.00 60.42
CA MET A 785 -11.94 9.09 60.45
C MET A 785 -12.70 9.13 61.78
N GLU A 786 -12.01 9.37 62.90
CA GLU A 786 -12.59 9.58 64.23
C GLU A 786 -13.42 10.87 64.27
N ARG A 787 -12.95 11.92 63.59
CA ARG A 787 -13.71 13.18 63.42
C ARG A 787 -14.91 13.04 62.47
N LEU A 788 -14.94 11.99 61.66
CA LEU A 788 -15.99 11.69 60.67
C LEU A 788 -16.94 10.55 61.12
N GLY A 789 -16.78 10.02 62.33
CA GLY A 789 -17.74 9.08 62.95
C GLY A 789 -17.73 7.64 62.40
N TYR A 790 -16.69 7.22 61.66
CA TYR A 790 -16.60 5.86 61.13
C TYR A 790 -15.83 4.94 62.09
N TRP A 791 -16.55 4.32 63.03
CA TRP A 791 -16.00 3.35 63.99
C TRP A 791 -16.25 1.92 63.52
N GLY A 792 -15.27 1.32 62.84
CA GLY A 792 -15.37 -0.10 62.44
C GLY A 792 -14.08 -0.86 62.18
N GLY A 793 -12.90 -0.21 62.21
CA GLY A 793 -11.65 -0.87 61.76
C GLY A 793 -10.41 -0.66 62.63
N LEU A 794 -10.50 0.03 63.77
CA LEU A 794 -9.32 0.45 64.54
C LEU A 794 -8.68 -0.67 65.38
N GLU A 795 -9.47 -1.63 65.87
CA GLU A 795 -8.96 -2.76 66.66
C GLU A 795 -8.25 -3.82 65.80
N GLU A 796 -8.77 -4.13 64.62
CA GLU A 796 -8.14 -5.04 63.65
C GLU A 796 -6.77 -4.49 63.20
N ALA A 797 -6.69 -3.17 62.97
CA ALA A 797 -5.45 -2.49 62.60
C ALA A 797 -4.41 -2.50 63.73
N ARG A 798 -4.81 -2.30 65.00
CA ARG A 798 -3.92 -2.44 66.17
C ARG A 798 -3.45 -3.87 66.39
N LYS A 799 -4.31 -4.86 66.11
CA LYS A 799 -3.96 -6.29 66.21
C LYS A 799 -2.92 -6.68 65.16
N ASN A 800 -3.05 -6.16 63.94
CA ASN A 800 -2.07 -6.34 62.87
C ASN A 800 -0.75 -5.59 63.13
N TYR A 801 -0.78 -4.46 63.86
CA TYR A 801 0.44 -3.78 64.32
C TYR A 801 1.26 -4.63 65.29
N ARG A 802 0.63 -5.27 66.29
CA ARG A 802 1.34 -6.15 67.24
C ARG A 802 1.98 -7.36 66.57
N ILE A 803 1.42 -7.85 65.46
CA ILE A 803 1.99 -8.95 64.67
C ILE A 803 3.21 -8.48 63.87
N LEU A 804 3.20 -7.26 63.34
CA LEU A 804 4.32 -6.66 62.60
C LEU A 804 5.47 -6.15 63.50
N GLU A 805 5.15 -5.72 64.73
CA GLU A 805 6.13 -5.28 65.73
C GLU A 805 6.97 -6.45 66.27
N GLN A 806 6.41 -7.67 66.26
CA GLN A 806 7.09 -8.88 66.73
C GLN A 806 8.13 -9.44 65.74
N ASN A 807 8.08 -9.08 64.45
CA ASN A 807 9.06 -9.54 63.44
C ASN A 807 9.33 -8.46 62.37
N PRO A 808 10.08 -7.38 62.69
CA PRO A 808 10.39 -6.32 61.73
C PRO A 808 11.37 -6.73 60.62
N THR A 809 11.98 -7.92 60.69
CA THR A 809 13.08 -8.36 59.81
C THR A 809 12.68 -9.28 58.66
N GLU A 810 11.45 -9.77 58.58
CA GLU A 810 11.06 -10.81 57.61
C GLU A 810 10.52 -10.30 56.25
N PHE A 811 10.40 -9.00 56.03
CA PHE A 811 9.86 -8.47 54.77
C PHE A 811 10.94 -7.85 53.88
N GLN A 812 11.50 -8.63 52.95
CA GLN A 812 12.47 -8.17 51.94
C GLN A 812 11.74 -7.67 50.68
N PHE A 813 11.92 -6.39 50.33
CA PHE A 813 11.23 -5.78 49.17
C PHE A 813 11.78 -6.30 47.82
N CYS A 814 13.05 -6.70 47.80
CA CYS A 814 13.69 -7.42 46.70
C CYS A 814 14.65 -8.47 47.27
N SER A 815 14.36 -9.76 47.03
CA SER A 815 15.30 -10.86 47.22
C SER A 815 15.68 -11.41 45.86
N LEU A 816 16.64 -10.78 45.18
CA LEU A 816 17.27 -11.40 44.01
C LEU A 816 18.28 -12.41 44.54
N SER A 817 18.23 -13.65 44.04
CA SER A 817 19.35 -14.57 44.24
C SER A 817 20.61 -14.03 43.57
N ASP A 818 21.80 -14.45 44.03
CA ASP A 818 23.07 -14.08 43.39
C ASP A 818 23.04 -14.37 41.87
N GLU A 819 22.39 -15.46 41.46
CA GLU A 819 22.20 -15.82 40.05
C GLU A 819 21.31 -14.83 39.31
N GLN A 820 20.16 -14.45 39.88
CA GLN A 820 19.24 -13.50 39.26
C GLN A 820 19.86 -12.10 39.14
N PHE A 821 20.64 -11.68 40.14
CA PHE A 821 21.35 -10.41 40.13
C PHE A 821 22.40 -10.36 39.02
N VAL A 822 23.20 -11.41 38.88
CA VAL A 822 24.24 -11.52 37.85
C VAL A 822 23.62 -11.53 36.44
N VAL A 823 22.54 -12.29 36.23
CA VAL A 823 21.83 -12.33 34.95
C VAL A 823 21.19 -10.99 34.60
N LEU A 824 20.51 -10.33 35.56
CA LEU A 824 19.94 -9.00 35.36
C LEU A 824 21.03 -7.98 35.01
N SER A 825 22.16 -8.01 35.70
CA SER A 825 23.30 -7.13 35.44
C SER A 825 23.85 -7.29 34.01
N GLY A 826 23.92 -8.54 33.51
CA GLY A 826 24.30 -8.81 32.12
C GLY A 826 23.24 -8.39 31.10
N LEU A 827 21.96 -8.46 31.43
CA LEU A 827 20.89 -7.97 30.55
C LEU A 827 20.88 -6.44 30.46
N PHE A 828 21.14 -5.73 31.56
CA PHE A 828 21.22 -4.26 31.58
C PHE A 828 22.35 -3.69 30.72
N THR A 829 23.37 -4.48 30.38
CA THR A 829 24.46 -4.03 29.50
C THR A 829 24.18 -4.26 28.01
N ILE A 830 23.25 -5.17 27.66
CA ILE A 830 22.94 -5.54 26.26
C ILE A 830 21.60 -4.93 25.81
N VAL A 831 20.58 -4.98 26.66
CA VAL A 831 19.19 -4.61 26.31
C VAL A 831 19.05 -3.14 25.89
N PRO A 832 19.67 -2.14 26.55
CA PRO A 832 19.57 -0.75 26.13
C PRO A 832 20.14 -0.50 24.72
N HIS A 833 21.27 -1.14 24.40
CA HIS A 833 21.89 -1.03 23.07
C HIS A 833 21.05 -1.69 21.99
N PHE A 834 20.51 -2.88 22.28
CA PHE A 834 19.59 -3.55 21.37
C PHE A 834 18.34 -2.68 21.11
N ALA A 835 17.74 -2.11 22.15
CA ALA A 835 16.57 -1.24 22.01
C ALA A 835 16.87 0.02 21.18
N ASP A 836 18.03 0.65 21.40
CA ASP A 836 18.48 1.81 20.62
C ASP A 836 18.68 1.46 19.14
N ILE A 837 19.34 0.33 18.83
CA ILE A 837 19.55 -0.12 17.46
C ILE A 837 18.23 -0.46 16.79
N VAL A 838 17.32 -1.12 17.49
CA VAL A 838 15.98 -1.45 16.97
C VAL A 838 15.17 -0.19 16.69
N HIS A 839 15.23 0.81 17.58
CA HIS A 839 14.53 2.08 17.41
C HIS A 839 15.08 2.89 16.22
N GLU A 840 16.40 2.95 16.07
CA GLU A 840 17.08 3.80 15.08
C GLU A 840 17.22 3.13 13.70
N PHE A 841 17.46 1.82 13.67
CA PHE A 841 17.80 1.05 12.47
C PHE A 841 16.88 -0.14 12.19
N GLY A 842 15.86 -0.37 13.02
CA GLY A 842 14.85 -1.41 12.81
C GLY A 842 15.18 -2.76 13.46
N TRP A 843 14.14 -3.60 13.55
CA TRP A 843 14.18 -4.88 14.28
C TRP A 843 15.19 -5.89 13.73
N VAL A 844 15.32 -6.00 12.41
CA VAL A 844 16.25 -6.93 11.77
C VAL A 844 17.69 -6.59 12.16
N ARG A 845 18.03 -5.30 12.14
CA ARG A 845 19.38 -4.83 12.47
C ARG A 845 19.75 -5.06 13.93
N GLY A 846 18.78 -4.91 14.84
CA GLY A 846 18.96 -5.24 16.26
C GLY A 846 19.35 -6.71 16.47
N TRP A 847 18.67 -7.63 15.78
CA TRP A 847 18.97 -9.07 15.87
C TRP A 847 20.29 -9.45 15.21
N GLU A 848 20.66 -8.83 14.09
CA GLU A 848 21.98 -9.02 13.47
C GLU A 848 23.10 -8.61 14.43
N TRP A 849 22.96 -7.45 15.09
CA TRP A 849 23.92 -6.98 16.10
C TRP A 849 23.99 -7.91 17.32
N PHE A 850 22.84 -8.40 17.80
CA PHE A 850 22.80 -9.34 18.92
C PHE A 850 23.50 -10.67 18.59
N LEU A 851 23.25 -11.21 17.39
CA LEU A 851 23.93 -12.43 16.90
C LEU A 851 25.42 -12.20 16.67
N LYS A 852 25.82 -11.01 16.23
CA LYS A 852 27.23 -10.61 16.11
C LYS A 852 27.93 -10.76 17.47
N ILE A 853 27.41 -10.15 18.54
CA ILE A 853 28.00 -10.23 19.90
C ILE A 853 28.20 -11.67 20.38
N LEU A 854 27.23 -12.55 20.13
CA LEU A 854 27.33 -13.96 20.54
C LEU A 854 28.39 -14.73 19.77
N THR A 855 28.62 -14.36 18.50
CA THR A 855 29.53 -15.09 17.59
C THR A 855 30.93 -14.50 17.53
N ASP A 856 31.12 -13.23 17.94
CA ASP A 856 32.41 -12.53 17.88
C ASP A 856 33.55 -13.30 18.56
N PRO A 857 33.40 -13.87 19.78
CA PRO A 857 34.50 -14.63 20.39
C PRO A 857 35.04 -15.78 19.54
N PHE A 858 34.19 -16.43 18.73
CA PHE A 858 34.64 -17.53 17.87
C PHE A 858 35.33 -17.03 16.60
N THR A 859 34.89 -15.89 16.04
CA THR A 859 35.50 -15.30 14.86
C THR A 859 36.80 -14.57 15.18
N ASP A 860 36.86 -13.90 16.33
CA ASP A 860 38.05 -13.17 16.82
C ASP A 860 39.28 -14.08 16.95
N LEU A 861 39.08 -15.37 17.27
CA LEU A 861 40.16 -16.35 17.27
C LEU A 861 40.79 -16.53 15.89
N LEU A 862 39.99 -16.52 14.82
CA LEU A 862 40.47 -16.65 13.45
C LEU A 862 40.97 -15.32 12.89
N ASP A 863 40.33 -14.21 13.26
CA ASP A 863 40.63 -12.89 12.73
C ASP A 863 41.89 -12.28 13.39
N PHE A 864 42.18 -12.64 14.64
CA PHE A 864 43.29 -12.06 15.41
C PHE A 864 44.35 -13.07 15.88
N TYR A 865 44.36 -14.32 15.37
CA TYR A 865 45.34 -15.33 15.80
C TYR A 865 46.80 -14.88 15.62
N GLU A 866 47.10 -14.08 14.59
CA GLU A 866 48.45 -13.55 14.34
C GLU A 866 48.92 -12.60 15.45
N HIS A 867 48.00 -12.05 16.24
CA HIS A 867 48.25 -11.09 17.31
C HIS A 867 48.17 -11.74 18.69
N TRP A 868 48.17 -13.07 18.79
CA TRP A 868 48.19 -13.78 20.09
C TRP A 868 49.42 -13.44 20.93
N ILE A 869 50.52 -13.04 20.27
CA ILE A 869 51.73 -12.49 20.87
C ILE A 869 52.05 -11.17 20.15
N ILE A 870 52.16 -10.08 20.91
CA ILE A 870 52.60 -8.77 20.41
C ILE A 870 53.81 -8.27 21.19
N HIS A 871 54.63 -7.42 20.57
CA HIS A 871 55.82 -6.90 21.22
C HIS A 871 55.44 -5.90 22.33
N PRO A 872 56.09 -5.92 23.52
CA PRO A 872 55.73 -5.03 24.65
C PRO A 872 55.73 -3.52 24.33
N LYS A 873 56.51 -3.11 23.33
CA LYS A 873 56.54 -1.72 22.82
C LYS A 873 55.20 -1.24 22.26
N GLU A 874 54.36 -2.14 21.73
CA GLU A 874 53.05 -1.80 21.18
C GLU A 874 52.10 -1.26 22.27
N PHE A 875 52.24 -1.69 23.54
CA PHE A 875 51.47 -1.14 24.67
C PHE A 875 51.83 0.31 25.01
N LEU A 876 52.95 0.81 24.48
CA LEU A 876 53.48 2.15 24.70
C LEU A 876 53.36 3.05 23.44
N ASP A 877 52.87 2.52 22.31
CA ASP A 877 52.70 3.28 21.07
C ASP A 877 51.37 4.07 21.07
N LEU A 878 51.39 5.24 21.70
CA LEU A 878 50.23 6.13 21.75
C LEU A 878 50.08 7.02 20.50
N LYS A 879 50.98 6.93 19.50
CA LYS A 879 50.90 7.80 18.30
C LYS A 879 49.76 7.39 17.35
N LYS A 880 49.53 6.09 17.18
CA LYS A 880 48.42 5.55 16.38
C LYS A 880 47.04 5.71 17.03
N GLN A 881 46.99 6.18 18.28
CA GLN A 881 45.77 6.39 19.06
C GLN A 881 44.84 7.47 18.46
N PHE A 882 45.36 8.34 17.58
CA PHE A 882 44.63 9.48 17.01
C PHE A 882 44.28 9.36 15.52
N GLY A 883 44.68 8.29 14.84
CA GLY A 883 44.41 8.08 13.42
C GLY A 883 42.90 8.05 13.12
N VAL A 884 42.48 8.84 12.14
CA VAL A 884 41.09 8.89 11.68
C VAL A 884 41.01 8.12 10.37
N TYR A 885 40.10 7.15 10.29
CA TYR A 885 39.93 6.30 9.11
C TYR A 885 38.58 6.59 8.47
N GLU A 886 38.48 6.73 7.15
CA GLU A 886 37.24 6.99 6.43
C GLU A 886 36.86 5.81 5.52
N LEU A 887 35.57 5.46 5.45
CA LEU A 887 35.07 4.42 4.55
C LEU A 887 34.72 5.05 3.19
N ASP A 888 35.37 4.60 2.13
CA ASP A 888 35.04 4.99 0.75
C ASP A 888 33.78 4.26 0.28
N TYR A 889 32.72 5.01 -0.04
CA TYR A 889 31.37 4.49 -0.31
C TYR A 889 31.26 3.68 -1.61
N GLU A 890 32.07 3.97 -2.62
CA GLU A 890 32.01 3.26 -3.90
C GLU A 890 32.82 1.97 -3.85
N THR A 891 33.94 1.99 -3.13
CA THR A 891 34.89 0.87 -3.10
C THR A 891 34.73 -0.02 -1.86
N LYS A 892 34.01 0.44 -0.82
CA LYS A 892 33.87 -0.22 0.50
C LYS A 892 35.22 -0.56 1.15
N LYS A 893 36.22 0.30 0.93
CA LYS A 893 37.56 0.19 1.52
C LYS A 893 37.80 1.33 2.51
N VAL A 894 38.53 1.03 3.58
CA VAL A 894 38.91 2.01 4.60
C VAL A 894 40.20 2.73 4.17
N LYS A 895 40.21 4.06 4.23
CA LYS A 895 41.37 4.92 3.96
C LYS A 895 41.82 5.61 5.25
N ASP A 896 43.13 5.75 5.43
CA ASP A 896 43.72 6.53 6.52
C ASP A 896 43.71 8.02 6.17
N CYS A 897 43.05 8.86 6.97
CA CYS A 897 42.93 10.29 6.69
C CYS A 897 44.25 11.05 6.89
N GLU A 898 45.23 10.51 7.65
CA GLU A 898 46.54 11.19 7.83
C GLU A 898 47.41 11.13 6.58
N GLN A 899 47.26 10.10 5.73
CA GLN A 899 47.96 10.01 4.44
C GLN A 899 47.44 11.03 3.40
N VAL A 900 46.17 11.41 3.48
CA VAL A 900 45.54 12.35 2.52
C VAL A 900 46.03 13.79 2.73
N VAL A 901 46.35 14.18 3.97
CA VAL A 901 46.93 15.51 4.25
C VAL A 901 48.36 15.62 3.73
N GLY A 902 49.15 14.54 3.84
CA GLY A 902 50.54 14.50 3.35
C GLY A 902 50.67 14.59 1.82
N GLU A 903 49.80 13.93 1.06
CA GLU A 903 49.83 14.01 -0.42
C GLU A 903 49.29 15.35 -0.96
N THR A 904 48.35 15.98 -0.25
CA THR A 904 47.76 17.26 -0.68
C THR A 904 48.67 18.45 -0.36
N GLU A 905 49.46 18.39 0.71
CA GLU A 905 50.49 19.41 0.99
C GLU A 905 51.75 19.24 0.13
N ALA A 906 52.15 18.01 -0.23
CA ALA A 906 53.28 17.79 -1.13
C ALA A 906 53.00 18.24 -2.58
N LYS A 907 51.75 18.13 -3.07
CA LYS A 907 51.34 18.67 -4.39
C LYS A 907 51.10 20.18 -4.42
N LYS A 908 51.13 20.86 -3.28
CA LYS A 908 51.09 22.34 -3.19
C LYS A 908 52.48 22.97 -3.00
N ARG A 909 53.54 22.16 -2.94
CA ARG A 909 54.95 22.61 -2.91
C ARG A 909 55.82 21.82 -3.89
N VAL A 910 55.49 21.86 -5.18
CA VAL A 910 56.42 21.81 -6.34
C VAL A 910 55.83 22.67 -7.44
#